data_AF-A0A553PSY6-F1
#
_entry.id   AF-A0A553PSY6-F1
#
_cell.length_a   1.000
_cell.length_b   1.000
_cell.length_c   1.000
_cell.angle_alpha   90.00
_cell.angle_beta   90.00
_cell.angle_gamma   90.00
#
_symmetry.space_group_name_H-M   'P 1'
#
loop_
_entity.id
_entity.type
_entity.pdbx_description
1 polymer ?
#
loop_
_entity_poly.entity_id
_entity_poly.type
_entity_poly.pdbx_seq_one_letter_code
_entity_poly.pdbx_strand_id
1 'polypeptide(L)'
;MREHFSMFLTVVLWTTASFGCHFFAKEFLTGGHNLQYSGSFIITILQLTCMYSICELKPSTTGSTNIYGKRIVVLITHAIGTLSTNFSLWFVDASDAMSIKVMEPITTCLLQKVFFKTPLSRMHVFTLPVICIGVLIFLEDTQSISSLSLGLIWGISSNVSYGLRNIYMKELKSQNVVLSIRSLQDAGLIVYWILSIVGLIVTCQTVQVFQLICYAVMSSLFHLSYTHLSITGILSFVSVITHAVFNVTKRILVVLFFVLVGDVVKTTFNWLGLILAAAGMTLHFSGQSGGVGKSNQKAMSSEQCHTLPSIILGLLLVGFQITALWDPNPMSPSVKPVISTITKYQNHTNTNLSLLEQHHLIRDRVVNEIKLVHIEYYTKLLQGFPKVAIIELADYENKGDPAITVGEMMLMKRIHGTEVIYYNLHQQSLNALQHAKDIIGQYNVSDVLIMFQGGGGMFAYPSGDIIRRVYFNAFPNHTMAIFPQSIWAWYPNDTLAFYKKMYNTRKNLHIGIRDPTSLARARELLPLANLAEVPDMAFHIGPISRTRPPVYDILYHKRQDKENIASADLPFPPGISFKVADWVNWRSSSTQELDIPVTMFHNGLSFLQRGKVVISNRLHSHILTTLIGIPHVIMECKAGKILPLHYKWTKDIPYIRVANNISEAVKHAIELLEIYGNSLPDTLAFDVPIN
;
A
#
# COMPACT_ATOMS: atom_id res chain seq x y z
N MET A 1 3.69 34.87 23.67
CA MET A 1 2.90 33.62 23.52
C MET A 1 1.84 33.66 22.40
N ARG A 2 0.89 34.60 22.37
CA ARG A 2 -0.22 34.61 21.38
C ARG A 2 0.23 34.65 19.91
N GLU A 3 1.28 35.44 19.60
CA GLU A 3 1.86 35.51 18.24
C GLU A 3 2.64 34.24 17.85
N HIS A 4 3.34 33.61 18.81
CA HIS A 4 4.05 32.34 18.58
C HIS A 4 3.09 31.18 18.29
N PHE A 5 1.98 31.12 19.04
CA PHE A 5 0.93 30.13 18.83
C PHE A 5 0.25 30.31 17.47
N SER A 6 0.00 31.57 17.06
CA SER A 6 -0.58 31.89 15.75
C SER A 6 0.30 31.44 14.59
N MET A 7 1.62 31.64 14.68
CA MET A 7 2.57 31.22 13.65
C MET A 7 2.71 29.70 13.57
N PHE A 8 2.84 29.03 14.72
CA PHE A 8 2.88 27.58 14.78
C PHE A 8 1.62 26.96 14.15
N LEU A 9 0.44 27.46 14.53
CA LEU A 9 -0.83 27.02 13.95
C LEU A 9 -0.89 27.25 12.44
N THR A 10 -0.37 28.39 11.96
CA THR A 10 -0.30 28.68 10.52
C THR A 10 0.60 27.67 9.78
N VAL A 11 1.75 27.29 10.35
CA VAL A 11 2.64 26.27 9.78
C VAL A 11 1.97 24.89 9.77
N VAL A 12 1.27 24.51 10.84
CA VAL A 12 0.53 23.23 10.91
C VAL A 12 -0.59 23.20 9.87
N LEU A 13 -1.44 24.22 9.81
CA LEU A 13 -2.51 24.31 8.81
C LEU A 13 -1.96 24.32 7.39
N TRP A 14 -0.86 25.03 7.15
CA TRP A 14 -0.18 25.01 5.86
C TRP A 14 0.38 23.63 5.52
N THR A 15 0.88 22.90 6.51
CA THR A 15 1.35 21.51 6.38
C THR A 15 0.24 20.58 5.98
N THR A 16 -0.85 20.56 6.74
CA THR A 16 -2.02 19.73 6.48
C THR A 16 -2.65 20.05 5.12
N ALA A 17 -2.80 21.33 4.78
CA ALA A 17 -3.38 21.73 3.51
C ALA A 17 -2.49 21.34 2.32
N SER A 18 -1.17 21.48 2.45
CA SER A 18 -0.22 21.06 1.41
C SER A 18 -0.22 19.54 1.22
N PHE A 19 -0.32 18.77 2.31
CA PHE A 19 -0.42 17.31 2.26
C PHE A 19 -1.72 16.88 1.56
N GLY A 20 -2.87 17.40 2.02
CA GLY A 20 -4.17 17.10 1.43
C GLY A 20 -4.20 17.39 -0.07
N CYS A 21 -3.65 18.53 -0.50
CA CYS A 21 -3.58 18.88 -1.93
C CYS A 21 -2.87 17.80 -2.75
N HIS A 22 -1.68 17.37 -2.32
CA HIS A 22 -0.87 16.40 -3.06
C HIS A 22 -1.41 14.97 -2.94
N PHE A 23 -1.97 14.60 -1.78
CA PHE A 23 -2.63 13.31 -1.58
C PHE A 23 -3.81 13.14 -2.54
N PHE A 24 -4.80 14.05 -2.50
CA PHE A 24 -5.96 13.97 -3.38
C PHE A 24 -5.58 14.15 -4.86
N ALA A 25 -4.52 14.90 -5.17
CA ALA A 25 -4.00 14.97 -6.53
C ALA A 25 -3.44 13.63 -7.00
N LYS A 26 -2.68 12.92 -6.16
CA LYS A 26 -2.13 11.61 -6.50
C LYS A 26 -3.27 10.60 -6.67
N GLU A 27 -4.25 10.56 -5.77
CA GLU A 27 -5.43 9.67 -5.89
C GLU A 27 -6.24 9.91 -7.18
N PHE A 28 -6.40 11.18 -7.59
CA PHE A 28 -7.03 11.51 -8.87
C PHE A 28 -6.21 10.99 -10.06
N LEU A 29 -4.89 11.22 -10.03
CA LEU A 29 -3.99 10.83 -11.12
C LEU A 29 -3.85 9.30 -11.22
N THR A 30 -3.83 8.58 -10.11
CA THR A 30 -3.78 7.11 -10.10
C THR A 30 -5.14 6.51 -10.46
N GLY A 31 -6.25 6.96 -9.88
CA GLY A 31 -7.58 6.43 -10.19
C GLY A 31 -8.05 6.72 -11.62
N GLY A 32 -7.50 7.75 -12.26
CA GLY A 32 -7.83 8.19 -13.62
C GLY A 32 -6.96 7.59 -14.72
N HIS A 33 -6.59 6.30 -14.67
CA HIS A 33 -5.66 5.67 -15.63
C HIS A 33 -6.03 5.92 -17.12
N ASN A 34 -7.33 5.98 -17.46
CA ASN A 34 -7.80 6.25 -18.83
C ASN A 34 -7.49 7.67 -19.33
N LEU A 35 -7.22 8.61 -18.42
CA LEU A 35 -6.90 10.00 -18.75
C LEU A 35 -5.42 10.16 -19.15
N GLN A 36 -4.55 9.19 -18.90
CA GLN A 36 -3.10 9.30 -19.18
C GLN A 36 -2.54 10.65 -18.67
N TYR A 37 -1.64 11.28 -19.43
CA TYR A 37 -1.08 12.59 -19.11
C TYR A 37 -2.10 13.74 -19.10
N SER A 38 -3.29 13.56 -19.72
CA SER A 38 -4.33 14.59 -19.71
C SER A 38 -4.89 14.84 -18.30
N GLY A 39 -4.81 13.85 -17.41
CA GLY A 39 -5.17 14.01 -16.00
C GLY A 39 -4.38 15.12 -15.31
N SER A 40 -3.08 15.24 -15.60
CA SER A 40 -2.23 16.32 -15.04
C SER A 40 -2.69 17.71 -15.48
N PHE A 41 -3.18 17.86 -16.72
CA PHE A 41 -3.75 19.12 -17.20
C PHE A 41 -5.09 19.42 -16.53
N ILE A 42 -5.99 18.43 -16.47
CA ILE A 42 -7.34 18.59 -15.90
C ILE A 42 -7.26 19.05 -14.45
N ILE A 43 -6.48 18.36 -13.61
CA ILE A 43 -6.38 18.72 -12.20
C ILE A 43 -5.71 20.09 -12.00
N THR A 44 -4.72 20.43 -12.84
CA THR A 44 -4.08 21.76 -12.82
C THR A 44 -5.08 22.86 -13.15
N ILE A 45 -5.93 22.65 -14.17
CA ILE A 45 -6.96 23.61 -14.56
C ILE A 45 -7.96 23.79 -13.41
N LEU A 46 -8.41 22.71 -12.78
CA LEU A 46 -9.34 22.79 -11.64
C LEU A 46 -8.73 23.52 -10.44
N GLN A 47 -7.48 23.21 -10.09
CA GLN A 47 -6.75 23.88 -9.00
C GLN A 47 -6.57 25.38 -9.26
N LEU A 48 -6.15 25.76 -10.48
CA LEU A 48 -5.90 27.16 -10.84
C LEU A 48 -7.20 27.96 -11.00
N THR A 49 -8.25 27.37 -11.59
CA THR A 49 -9.56 28.02 -11.70
C THR A 49 -10.16 28.25 -10.32
N CYS A 50 -10.10 27.27 -9.41
CA CYS A 50 -10.50 27.45 -8.01
C CYS A 50 -9.76 28.61 -7.36
N MET A 51 -8.42 28.61 -7.48
CA MET A 51 -7.56 29.62 -6.89
C MET A 51 -7.88 31.03 -7.39
N TYR A 52 -8.00 31.23 -8.71
CA TYR A 52 -8.19 32.55 -9.30
C TYR A 52 -9.65 33.04 -9.27
N SER A 53 -10.60 32.13 -9.13
CA SER A 53 -12.00 32.46 -8.84
C SER A 53 -12.18 33.00 -7.42
N ILE A 54 -11.40 32.51 -6.44
CA ILE A 54 -11.58 32.88 -5.03
C ILE A 54 -10.58 33.94 -4.57
N CYS A 55 -9.35 33.91 -5.08
CA CYS A 55 -8.30 34.86 -4.71
C CYS A 55 -7.96 35.81 -5.85
N GLU A 56 -7.51 37.00 -5.48
CA GLU A 56 -6.99 38.01 -6.40
C GLU A 56 -5.72 38.67 -5.86
N LEU A 57 -4.89 39.16 -6.78
CA LEU A 57 -3.80 40.07 -6.48
C LEU A 57 -4.34 41.50 -6.57
N LYS A 58 -4.65 42.11 -5.42
CA LYS A 58 -5.22 43.46 -5.38
C LYS A 58 -4.25 44.47 -6.01
N PRO A 59 -4.70 45.28 -6.98
CA PRO A 59 -3.85 46.26 -7.62
C PRO A 59 -3.40 47.33 -6.62
N SER A 60 -2.15 47.77 -6.76
CA SER A 60 -1.63 48.94 -6.05
C SER A 60 -2.31 50.20 -6.58
N THR A 61 -2.62 51.16 -5.71
CA THR A 61 -3.22 52.46 -6.06
C THR A 61 -2.30 53.34 -6.93
N THR A 62 -1.04 52.96 -7.12
CA THR A 62 -0.05 53.67 -7.95
C THR A 62 0.23 52.90 -9.25
N GLY A 63 -0.23 53.43 -10.39
CA GLY A 63 -0.19 52.79 -11.71
C GLY A 63 1.17 52.77 -12.42
N SER A 64 2.17 52.08 -11.86
CA SER A 64 3.45 51.84 -12.57
C SER A 64 3.37 50.62 -13.51
N THR A 65 3.83 50.78 -14.77
CA THR A 65 3.91 49.71 -15.79
C THR A 65 4.71 48.49 -15.34
N ASN A 66 5.70 48.67 -14.45
CA ASN A 66 6.54 47.60 -13.92
C ASN A 66 5.74 46.64 -12.99
N ILE A 67 4.69 47.11 -12.33
CA ILE A 67 3.85 46.29 -11.43
C ILE A 67 3.06 45.25 -12.22
N TYR A 68 2.52 45.63 -13.39
CA TYR A 68 1.75 44.73 -14.24
C TYR A 68 2.60 43.56 -14.77
N GLY A 69 3.81 43.85 -15.24
CA GLY A 69 4.75 42.81 -15.67
C GLY A 69 5.07 41.81 -14.56
N LYS A 70 5.35 42.28 -13.34
CA LYS A 70 5.60 41.41 -12.18
C LYS A 70 4.40 40.55 -11.80
N ARG A 71 3.17 41.09 -11.87
CA ARG A 71 1.94 40.31 -11.63
C ARG A 71 1.79 39.17 -12.64
N ILE A 72 2.04 39.44 -13.92
CA ILE A 72 1.98 38.43 -14.98
C ILE A 72 3.00 37.32 -14.71
N VAL A 73 4.24 37.69 -14.35
CA VAL A 73 5.29 36.71 -14.00
C VAL A 73 4.85 35.81 -12.85
N VAL A 74 4.27 36.38 -11.78
CA VAL A 74 3.74 35.58 -10.65
C VAL A 74 2.67 34.60 -11.10
N LEU A 75 1.70 35.04 -11.92
CA LEU A 75 0.60 34.19 -12.37
C LEU A 75 1.09 33.05 -13.27
N ILE A 76 1.99 33.36 -14.21
CA ILE A 76 2.58 32.37 -15.12
C ILE A 76 3.43 31.36 -14.33
N THR A 77 4.31 31.83 -13.46
CA THR A 77 5.17 30.95 -12.65
C THR A 77 4.37 30.12 -11.64
N HIS A 78 3.25 30.63 -11.12
CA HIS A 78 2.34 29.82 -10.33
C HIS A 78 1.68 28.72 -11.16
N ALA A 79 1.21 29.05 -12.37
CA ALA A 79 0.58 28.08 -13.27
C ALA A 79 1.55 26.98 -13.72
N ILE A 80 2.75 27.35 -14.18
CA ILE A 80 3.79 26.41 -14.59
C ILE A 80 4.25 25.57 -13.38
N GLY A 81 4.41 26.16 -12.20
CA GLY A 81 4.80 25.43 -11.00
C GLY A 81 3.78 24.36 -10.58
N THR A 82 2.50 24.69 -10.67
CA THR A 82 1.40 23.76 -10.36
C THR A 82 1.30 22.65 -11.41
N LEU A 83 1.36 23.00 -12.71
CA LEU A 83 1.39 22.02 -13.80
C LEU A 83 2.56 21.05 -13.64
N SER A 84 3.76 21.59 -13.44
CA SER A 84 4.99 20.81 -13.29
C SER A 84 4.94 19.90 -12.06
N THR A 85 4.30 20.34 -10.97
CA THR A 85 4.07 19.50 -9.79
C THR A 85 3.17 18.31 -10.11
N ASN A 86 2.04 18.55 -10.79
CA ASN A 86 1.09 17.48 -11.10
C ASN A 86 1.67 16.47 -12.10
N PHE A 87 2.43 16.95 -13.10
CA PHE A 87 3.20 16.08 -13.98
C PHE A 87 4.27 15.27 -13.25
N SER A 88 4.97 15.87 -12.28
CA SER A 88 5.90 15.13 -11.43
C SER A 88 5.17 14.02 -10.68
N LEU A 89 4.02 14.31 -10.05
CA LEU A 89 3.21 13.32 -9.32
C LEU A 89 2.62 12.21 -10.22
N TRP A 90 2.47 12.47 -11.52
CA TRP A 90 2.09 11.45 -12.49
C TRP A 90 3.23 10.44 -12.74
N PHE A 91 4.45 10.92 -12.95
CA PHE A 91 5.60 10.08 -13.31
C PHE A 91 6.32 9.41 -12.15
N VAL A 92 6.25 10.00 -10.95
CA VAL A 92 6.93 9.49 -9.76
C VAL A 92 5.96 9.36 -8.60
N ASP A 93 6.32 8.53 -7.63
CA ASP A 93 5.53 8.41 -6.40
C ASP A 93 5.54 9.71 -5.60
N ALA A 94 4.54 9.86 -4.73
CA ALA A 94 4.37 11.07 -3.95
C ALA A 94 5.60 11.34 -3.06
N SER A 95 6.24 10.29 -2.52
CA SER A 95 7.50 10.37 -1.76
C SER A 95 8.64 10.97 -2.61
N ASP A 96 8.85 10.45 -3.82
CA ASP A 96 9.93 10.89 -4.71
C ASP A 96 9.71 12.31 -5.23
N ALA A 97 8.47 12.66 -5.60
CA ALA A 97 8.10 14.02 -5.95
C ALA A 97 8.41 15.00 -4.81
N MET A 98 8.22 14.57 -3.57
CA MET A 98 8.49 15.38 -2.39
C MET A 98 10.00 15.50 -2.08
N SER A 99 10.77 14.45 -2.36
CA SER A 99 12.24 14.44 -2.28
C SER A 99 12.88 15.39 -3.29
N ILE A 100 12.44 15.41 -4.55
CA ILE A 100 12.93 16.34 -5.58
C ILE A 100 12.73 17.80 -5.15
N LYS A 101 11.58 18.07 -4.53
CA LYS A 101 11.27 19.41 -4.06
C LYS A 101 12.15 19.86 -2.90
N VAL A 102 12.93 18.98 -2.24
CA VAL A 102 13.80 19.35 -1.09
C VAL A 102 14.85 20.37 -1.52
N MET A 103 15.20 20.39 -2.81
CA MET A 103 16.17 21.34 -3.39
C MET A 103 15.64 22.77 -3.52
N GLU A 104 14.37 23.05 -3.21
CA GLU A 104 13.75 24.38 -3.33
C GLU A 104 14.56 25.52 -2.68
N PRO A 105 15.16 25.39 -1.48
CA PRO A 105 15.95 26.46 -0.88
C PRO A 105 17.21 26.80 -1.69
N ILE A 106 17.89 25.77 -2.23
CA ILE A 106 19.08 25.94 -3.06
C ILE A 106 18.69 26.62 -4.37
N THR A 107 17.65 26.12 -5.05
CA THR A 107 17.13 26.71 -6.30
C THR A 107 16.73 28.17 -6.09
N THR A 108 15.99 28.47 -5.02
CA THR A 108 15.53 29.82 -4.68
C THR A 108 16.71 30.77 -4.43
N CYS A 109 17.73 30.30 -3.69
CA CYS A 109 18.92 31.09 -3.40
C CYS A 109 19.72 31.43 -4.68
N LEU A 110 19.85 30.46 -5.60
CA LEU A 110 20.48 30.67 -6.91
C LEU A 110 19.69 31.65 -7.77
N LEU A 111 18.35 31.52 -7.82
CA LEU A 111 17.48 32.44 -8.54
C LEU A 111 17.61 33.88 -8.02
N GLN A 112 17.69 34.06 -6.70
CA GLN A 112 17.88 35.38 -6.10
C GLN A 112 19.23 36.02 -6.46
N LYS A 113 20.29 35.22 -6.65
CA LYS A 113 21.57 35.70 -7.18
C LYS A 113 21.47 36.04 -8.67
N VAL A 114 20.91 35.15 -9.49
CA VAL A 114 20.88 35.31 -10.95
C VAL A 114 20.00 36.48 -11.38
N PHE A 115 18.78 36.56 -10.87
CA PHE A 115 17.78 37.54 -11.32
C PHE A 115 17.87 38.88 -10.58
N PHE A 116 18.31 38.88 -9.32
CA PHE A 116 18.30 40.08 -8.46
C PHE A 116 19.70 40.54 -8.03
N LYS A 117 20.75 39.88 -8.51
CA LYS A 117 22.17 40.22 -8.26
C LYS A 117 22.53 40.37 -6.77
N THR A 118 21.79 39.71 -5.89
CA THR A 118 22.08 39.73 -4.45
C THR A 118 23.30 38.87 -4.13
N PRO A 119 24.21 39.32 -3.24
CA PRO A 119 25.39 38.53 -2.87
C PRO A 119 24.97 37.30 -2.05
N LEU A 120 25.54 36.13 -2.39
CA LEU A 120 25.33 34.91 -1.60
C LEU A 120 26.06 35.03 -0.26
N SER A 121 25.32 34.98 0.84
CA SER A 121 25.91 34.86 2.17
C SER A 121 26.70 33.55 2.27
N ARG A 122 27.93 33.62 2.82
CA ARG A 122 28.75 32.43 3.11
C ARG A 122 27.99 31.42 3.99
N MET A 123 27.11 31.90 4.86
CA MET A 123 26.24 31.06 5.68
C MET A 123 25.24 30.29 4.82
N HIS A 124 24.59 30.90 3.83
CA HIS A 124 23.62 30.21 2.97
C HIS A 124 24.27 29.11 2.12
N VAL A 125 25.47 29.36 1.61
CA VAL A 125 26.24 28.37 0.82
C VAL A 125 26.56 27.12 1.64
N PHE A 126 26.80 27.28 2.94
CA PHE A 126 27.07 26.16 3.84
C PHE A 126 25.80 25.50 4.38
N THR A 127 24.84 26.27 4.91
CA THR A 127 23.70 25.71 5.64
C THR A 127 22.66 25.04 4.73
N LEU A 128 22.40 25.59 3.53
CA LEU A 128 21.33 25.07 2.67
C LEU A 128 21.63 23.66 2.13
N PRO A 129 22.84 23.34 1.64
CA PRO A 129 23.20 21.97 1.29
C PRO A 129 23.10 21.01 2.47
N VAL A 130 23.56 21.40 3.66
CA VAL A 130 23.49 20.56 4.87
C VAL A 130 22.04 20.20 5.21
N ILE A 131 21.13 21.18 5.16
CA ILE A 131 19.69 20.94 5.38
C ILE A 131 19.16 19.98 4.32
N CYS A 132 19.43 20.25 3.04
CA CYS A 132 18.90 19.46 1.94
C CYS A 132 19.40 18.01 1.97
N ILE A 133 20.69 17.79 2.21
CA ILE A 133 21.31 16.46 2.31
C ILE A 133 20.74 15.71 3.52
N GLY A 134 20.67 16.34 4.70
CA GLY A 134 20.11 15.70 5.88
C GLY A 134 18.65 15.27 5.68
N VAL A 135 17.85 16.11 5.02
CA VAL A 135 16.46 15.78 4.71
C VAL A 135 16.37 14.67 3.68
N LEU A 136 17.19 14.69 2.63
CA LEU A 136 17.23 13.59 1.66
C LEU A 136 17.54 12.27 2.34
N ILE A 137 18.58 12.22 3.20
CA ILE A 137 18.93 11.01 3.98
C ILE A 137 17.77 10.57 4.89
N PHE A 138 17.05 11.51 5.50
CA PHE A 138 15.89 11.17 6.34
C PHE A 138 14.71 10.61 5.53
N LEU A 139 14.47 11.17 4.35
CA LEU A 139 13.37 10.78 3.48
C LEU A 139 13.66 9.48 2.72
N GLU A 140 14.92 9.21 2.39
CA GLU A 140 15.36 8.06 1.59
C GLU A 140 15.08 6.74 2.31
N ASP A 141 14.06 6.03 1.86
CA ASP A 141 13.97 4.59 2.07
C ASP A 141 14.99 3.94 1.13
N THR A 142 15.64 2.84 1.53
CA THR A 142 16.79 2.20 0.86
C THR A 142 16.48 1.67 -0.55
N GLN A 143 16.18 2.57 -1.49
CA GLN A 143 16.00 2.36 -2.91
C GLN A 143 16.94 3.33 -3.63
N SER A 144 17.83 2.78 -4.45
CA SER A 144 18.71 3.59 -5.30
C SER A 144 17.88 4.42 -6.27
N ILE A 145 18.18 5.72 -6.38
CA ILE A 145 17.66 6.61 -7.42
C ILE A 145 18.01 6.02 -8.79
N SER A 146 17.11 5.23 -9.37
CA SER A 146 17.31 4.64 -10.69
C SER A 146 16.78 5.59 -11.76
N SER A 147 17.70 6.08 -12.60
CA SER A 147 17.47 6.80 -13.86
C SER A 147 16.83 8.20 -13.78
N LEU A 148 17.27 9.07 -14.69
CA LEU A 148 16.77 10.43 -14.86
C LEU A 148 15.33 10.38 -15.44
N SER A 149 14.32 10.22 -14.58
CA SER A 149 12.92 10.15 -15.00
C SER A 149 12.39 11.52 -15.42
N LEU A 150 11.39 11.55 -16.33
CA LEU A 150 10.67 12.78 -16.69
C LEU A 150 10.06 13.47 -15.46
N GLY A 151 9.69 12.71 -14.44
CA GLY A 151 9.20 13.25 -13.17
C GLY A 151 10.23 14.12 -12.45
N LEU A 152 11.52 13.79 -12.51
CA LEU A 152 12.59 14.61 -11.94
C LEU A 152 12.72 15.96 -12.65
N ILE A 153 12.63 15.98 -13.98
CA ILE A 153 12.67 17.22 -14.79
C ILE A 153 11.51 18.13 -14.40
N TRP A 154 10.30 17.58 -14.34
CA TRP A 154 9.10 18.32 -13.94
C TRP A 154 9.18 18.79 -12.47
N GLY A 155 9.71 17.97 -11.57
CA GLY A 155 9.95 18.35 -10.19
C GLY A 155 10.92 19.54 -10.06
N ILE A 156 12.04 19.54 -10.80
CA ILE A 156 13.00 20.66 -10.84
C ILE A 156 12.36 21.91 -11.44
N SER A 157 11.61 21.77 -12.53
CA SER A 157 10.84 22.87 -13.14
C SER A 157 9.89 23.53 -12.13
N SER A 158 9.27 22.73 -11.26
CA SER A 158 8.39 23.25 -10.20
C SER A 158 9.15 24.07 -9.15
N ASN A 159 10.36 23.65 -8.75
CA ASN A 159 11.20 24.40 -7.80
C ASN A 159 11.61 25.76 -8.37
N VAL A 160 11.98 25.81 -9.64
CA VAL A 160 12.33 27.06 -10.34
C VAL A 160 11.12 27.99 -10.38
N SER A 161 9.97 27.45 -10.82
CA SER A 161 8.73 28.22 -10.98
C SER A 161 8.24 28.80 -9.64
N TYR A 162 8.16 27.97 -8.58
CA TYR A 162 7.73 28.47 -7.27
C TYR A 162 8.76 29.40 -6.62
N GLY A 163 10.06 29.18 -6.85
CA GLY A 163 11.12 30.09 -6.41
C GLY A 163 10.93 31.49 -7.02
N LEU A 164 10.77 31.58 -8.33
CA LEU A 164 10.49 32.85 -9.03
C LEU A 164 9.20 33.50 -8.52
N ARG A 165 8.11 32.72 -8.41
CA ARG A 165 6.84 33.21 -7.85
C ARG A 165 7.03 33.87 -6.49
N ASN A 166 7.74 33.20 -5.57
CA ASN A 166 7.92 33.69 -4.20
C ASN A 166 8.77 34.97 -4.17
N ILE A 167 9.81 35.08 -5.02
CA ILE A 167 10.63 36.29 -5.09
C ILE A 167 9.81 37.47 -5.61
N TYR A 168 9.14 37.33 -6.75
CA TYR A 168 8.32 38.41 -7.31
C TYR A 168 7.12 38.76 -6.42
N MET A 169 6.53 37.78 -5.71
CA MET A 169 5.49 38.07 -4.71
C MET A 169 6.00 38.91 -3.54
N LYS A 170 7.25 38.68 -3.09
CA LYS A 170 7.85 39.48 -2.03
C LYS A 170 8.10 40.92 -2.49
N GLU A 171 8.50 41.13 -3.74
CA GLU A 171 8.64 42.48 -4.32
C GLU A 171 7.30 43.17 -4.54
N LEU A 172 6.29 42.45 -5.05
CA LEU A 172 4.95 43.01 -5.23
C LEU A 172 4.35 43.45 -3.88
N LYS A 173 4.61 42.69 -2.81
CA LYS A 173 4.20 43.06 -1.46
C LYS A 173 4.85 44.36 -0.98
N SER A 174 6.13 44.62 -1.29
CA SER A 174 6.76 45.90 -0.94
C SER A 174 6.13 47.09 -1.67
N GLN A 175 5.41 46.83 -2.76
CA GLN A 175 4.63 47.79 -3.55
C GLN A 175 3.13 47.80 -3.19
N ASN A 176 2.77 47.25 -2.02
CA ASN A 176 1.40 47.11 -1.50
C ASN A 176 0.44 46.23 -2.35
N VAL A 177 0.98 45.39 -3.24
CA VAL A 177 0.18 44.36 -3.93
C VAL A 177 0.16 43.11 -3.08
N VAL A 178 -1.03 42.76 -2.57
CA VAL A 178 -1.24 41.59 -1.72
C VAL A 178 -2.20 40.60 -2.35
N LEU A 179 -1.99 39.32 -2.06
CA LEU A 179 -2.95 38.28 -2.35
C LEU A 179 -4.08 38.37 -1.32
N SER A 180 -5.31 38.52 -1.77
CA SER A 180 -6.49 38.55 -0.89
C SER A 180 -7.62 37.70 -1.46
N ILE A 181 -8.50 37.26 -0.57
CA ILE A 181 -9.78 36.65 -0.97
C ILE A 181 -10.63 37.75 -1.61
N ARG A 182 -11.29 37.43 -2.73
CA ARG A 182 -12.18 38.35 -3.45
C ARG A 182 -13.34 38.77 -2.57
N SER A 183 -13.82 39.99 -2.81
CA SER A 183 -15.00 40.50 -2.12
C SER A 183 -16.27 39.81 -2.62
N LEU A 184 -17.36 39.87 -1.84
CA LEU A 184 -18.66 39.32 -2.24
C LEU A 184 -19.20 39.99 -3.53
N GLN A 185 -18.72 41.18 -3.88
CA GLN A 185 -19.13 41.92 -5.08
C GLN A 185 -18.58 41.29 -6.36
N ASP A 186 -17.49 40.50 -6.26
CA ASP A 186 -16.86 39.77 -7.38
C ASP A 186 -17.24 38.27 -7.37
N ALA A 187 -18.32 37.90 -6.65
CA ALA A 187 -18.72 36.52 -6.44
C ALA A 187 -19.09 35.77 -7.74
N GLY A 188 -19.28 36.46 -8.86
CA GLY A 188 -19.61 35.84 -10.15
C GLY A 188 -18.64 34.74 -10.57
N LEU A 189 -17.33 34.93 -10.35
CA LEU A 189 -16.32 33.90 -10.66
C LEU A 189 -16.37 32.70 -9.69
N ILE A 190 -16.75 32.94 -8.43
CA ILE A 190 -16.94 31.90 -7.42
C ILE A 190 -18.17 31.07 -7.78
N VAL A 191 -19.28 31.73 -8.11
CA VAL A 191 -20.52 31.08 -8.55
C VAL A 191 -20.28 30.29 -9.84
N TYR A 192 -19.56 30.85 -10.82
CA TYR A 192 -19.20 30.14 -12.04
C TYR A 192 -18.41 28.85 -11.77
N TRP A 193 -17.44 28.90 -10.86
CA TRP A 193 -16.66 27.72 -10.49
C TRP A 193 -17.52 26.66 -9.81
N ILE A 194 -18.38 27.06 -8.85
CA ILE A 194 -19.33 26.15 -8.18
C ILE A 194 -20.28 25.51 -9.20
N LEU A 195 -20.87 26.30 -10.10
CA LEU A 195 -21.76 25.79 -11.15
C LEU A 195 -21.04 24.82 -12.10
N SER A 196 -19.77 25.07 -12.40
CA SER A 196 -18.96 24.15 -13.22
C SER A 196 -18.75 22.81 -12.52
N ILE A 197 -18.52 22.80 -11.20
CA ILE A 197 -18.43 21.57 -10.40
C ILE A 197 -19.78 20.85 -10.31
N VAL A 198 -20.88 21.58 -10.05
CA VAL A 198 -22.23 21.01 -10.04
C VAL A 198 -22.56 20.40 -11.40
N GLY A 199 -22.22 21.09 -12.50
CA GLY A 199 -22.37 20.56 -13.86
C GLY A 199 -21.61 19.25 -14.05
N LEU A 200 -20.34 19.18 -13.66
CA LEU A 200 -19.54 17.96 -13.72
C LEU A 200 -20.17 16.81 -12.93
N ILE A 201 -20.64 17.08 -11.71
CA ILE A 201 -21.30 16.09 -10.84
C ILE A 201 -22.61 15.59 -11.47
N VAL A 202 -23.44 16.49 -12.02
CA VAL A 202 -24.73 16.13 -12.64
C VAL A 202 -24.52 15.31 -13.92
N THR A 203 -23.47 15.59 -14.69
CA THR A 203 -23.12 14.83 -15.90
C THR A 203 -22.44 13.49 -15.61
N CYS A 204 -22.15 13.20 -14.34
CA CYS A 204 -21.45 11.99 -13.94
C CYS A 204 -22.36 10.76 -14.08
N GLN A 205 -21.93 9.77 -14.87
CA GLN A 205 -22.72 8.56 -15.14
C GLN A 205 -22.28 7.35 -14.33
N THR A 206 -21.10 7.41 -13.70
CA THR A 206 -20.52 6.28 -12.95
C THR A 206 -19.96 6.74 -11.62
N VAL A 207 -19.93 5.83 -10.64
CA VAL A 207 -19.51 6.20 -9.29
C VAL A 207 -18.00 6.44 -9.18
N GLN A 208 -17.22 5.72 -9.99
CA GLN A 208 -15.79 5.96 -10.15
C GLN A 208 -15.48 7.38 -10.65
N VAL A 209 -16.24 7.89 -11.64
CA VAL A 209 -16.03 9.26 -12.14
C VAL A 209 -16.42 10.29 -11.07
N PHE A 210 -17.45 10.02 -10.27
CA PHE A 210 -17.84 10.88 -9.15
C PHE A 210 -16.73 10.97 -8.10
N GLN A 211 -16.14 9.84 -7.73
CA GLN A 211 -15.01 9.78 -6.80
C GLN A 211 -13.79 10.57 -7.32
N LEU A 212 -13.47 10.44 -8.62
CA LEU A 212 -12.42 11.24 -9.25
C LEU A 212 -12.72 12.74 -9.21
N ILE A 213 -13.97 13.15 -9.47
CA ILE A 213 -14.39 14.55 -9.34
C ILE A 213 -14.20 15.02 -7.89
N CYS A 214 -14.58 14.21 -6.89
CA CYS A 214 -14.38 14.54 -5.48
C CYS A 214 -12.89 14.72 -5.15
N TYR A 215 -12.00 13.83 -5.60
CA TYR A 215 -10.56 13.98 -5.40
C TYR A 215 -10.01 15.25 -6.05
N ALA A 216 -10.41 15.55 -7.28
CA ALA A 216 -9.98 16.78 -7.97
C ALA A 216 -10.49 18.05 -7.25
N VAL A 217 -11.73 18.06 -6.77
CA VAL A 217 -12.32 19.16 -6.00
C VAL A 217 -11.60 19.35 -4.67
N MET A 218 -11.41 18.28 -3.90
CA MET A 218 -10.69 18.34 -2.63
C MET A 218 -9.26 18.83 -2.83
N SER A 219 -8.57 18.30 -3.85
CA SER A 219 -7.22 18.79 -4.21
C SER A 219 -7.23 20.29 -4.54
N SER A 220 -8.25 20.77 -5.26
CA SER A 220 -8.39 22.19 -5.62
C SER A 220 -8.62 23.10 -4.41
N LEU A 221 -9.48 22.68 -3.47
CA LEU A 221 -9.74 23.43 -2.23
C LEU A 221 -8.50 23.47 -1.32
N PHE A 222 -7.78 22.36 -1.23
CA PHE A 222 -6.51 22.31 -0.50
C PHE A 222 -5.43 23.13 -1.21
N HIS A 223 -5.41 23.16 -2.54
CA HIS A 223 -4.49 23.97 -3.34
C HIS A 223 -4.64 25.47 -3.06
N LEU A 224 -5.88 25.95 -3.07
CA LEU A 224 -6.25 27.30 -2.65
C LEU A 224 -5.76 27.56 -1.22
N SER A 225 -6.12 26.69 -0.28
CA SER A 225 -5.83 26.86 1.14
C SER A 225 -4.33 26.95 1.42
N TYR A 226 -3.53 26.00 0.91
CA TYR A 226 -2.09 26.00 1.16
C TYR A 226 -1.39 27.15 0.43
N THR A 227 -1.84 27.53 -0.77
CA THR A 227 -1.24 28.64 -1.52
C THR A 227 -1.51 29.98 -0.81
N HIS A 228 -2.73 30.17 -0.30
CA HIS A 228 -3.08 31.35 0.50
C HIS A 228 -2.22 31.41 1.77
N LEU A 229 -2.25 30.36 2.60
CA LEU A 229 -1.46 30.27 3.85
C LEU A 229 0.05 30.47 3.60
N SER A 230 0.57 29.92 2.51
CA SER A 230 1.98 30.09 2.11
C SER A 230 2.34 31.56 1.87
N ILE A 231 1.53 32.27 1.08
CA ILE A 231 1.84 33.62 0.60
C ILE A 231 1.47 34.67 1.65
N THR A 232 0.25 34.64 2.17
CA THR A 232 -0.25 35.64 3.11
C THR A 232 0.17 35.35 4.55
N GLY A 233 0.21 34.07 4.94
CA GLY A 233 0.48 33.63 6.30
C GLY A 233 1.97 33.50 6.65
N ILE A 234 2.82 32.98 5.74
CA ILE A 234 4.25 32.75 6.04
C ILE A 234 5.16 33.70 5.27
N LEU A 235 5.14 33.68 3.93
CA LEU A 235 6.04 34.50 3.07
C LEU A 235 5.94 36.00 3.39
N SER A 236 4.80 36.42 3.92
CA SER A 236 4.58 37.76 4.45
C SER A 236 5.59 38.22 5.51
N PHE A 237 6.04 37.32 6.38
CA PHE A 237 6.81 37.64 7.59
C PHE A 237 8.27 37.19 7.52
N VAL A 238 8.61 36.34 6.54
CA VAL A 238 9.94 35.75 6.42
C VAL A 238 10.62 36.07 5.09
N SER A 239 11.93 35.88 5.00
CA SER A 239 12.66 35.98 3.74
C SER A 239 12.22 34.86 2.77
N VAL A 240 12.47 35.04 1.47
CA VAL A 240 12.11 34.04 0.46
C VAL A 240 12.88 32.72 0.66
N ILE A 241 14.14 32.81 1.08
CA ILE A 241 14.99 31.65 1.41
C ILE A 241 14.45 30.96 2.67
N THR A 242 14.12 31.73 3.70
CA THR A 242 13.54 31.19 4.95
C THR A 242 12.20 30.49 4.68
N HIS A 243 11.36 31.06 3.82
CA HIS A 243 10.11 30.42 3.37
C HIS A 243 10.37 29.07 2.71
N ALA A 244 11.38 28.98 1.83
CA ALA A 244 11.78 27.71 1.20
C ALA A 244 12.28 26.69 2.24
N VAL A 245 13.04 27.12 3.27
CA VAL A 245 13.46 26.24 4.38
C VAL A 245 12.25 25.71 5.17
N PHE A 246 11.27 26.55 5.49
CA PHE A 246 10.01 26.10 6.10
C PHE A 246 9.26 25.09 5.22
N ASN A 247 9.29 25.26 3.90
CA ASN A 247 8.71 24.33 2.94
C ASN A 247 9.36 22.93 3.05
N VAL A 248 10.66 22.86 3.32
CA VAL A 248 11.38 21.61 3.57
C VAL A 248 11.01 21.03 4.94
N THR A 249 10.95 21.84 6.00
CA THR A 249 10.52 21.39 7.34
C THR A 249 9.13 20.77 7.34
N LYS A 250 8.19 21.37 6.61
CA LYS A 250 6.84 20.85 6.44
C LYS A 250 6.85 19.38 5.99
N ARG A 251 7.78 18.99 5.12
CA ARG A 251 7.88 17.60 4.61
C ARG A 251 8.40 16.63 5.65
N ILE A 252 9.37 17.07 6.45
CA ILE A 252 9.85 16.32 7.62
C ILE A 252 8.67 16.03 8.56
N LEU A 253 7.84 17.03 8.86
CA LEU A 253 6.69 16.88 9.77
C LEU A 253 5.67 15.86 9.27
N VAL A 254 5.41 15.82 7.95
CA VAL A 254 4.51 14.81 7.36
C VAL A 254 5.07 13.40 7.55
N VAL A 255 6.36 13.18 7.27
CA VAL A 255 6.96 11.84 7.45
C VAL A 255 7.01 11.45 8.92
N LEU A 256 7.33 12.38 9.82
CA LEU A 256 7.29 12.13 11.27
C LEU A 256 5.89 11.73 11.74
N PHE A 257 4.84 12.35 11.22
CA PHE A 257 3.47 11.95 11.52
C PHE A 257 3.20 10.47 11.16
N PHE A 258 3.61 10.02 9.98
CA PHE A 258 3.46 8.62 9.58
C PHE A 258 4.33 7.65 10.40
N VAL A 259 5.51 8.08 10.84
CA VAL A 259 6.32 7.30 11.79
C VAL A 259 5.60 7.15 13.14
N LEU A 260 4.95 8.20 13.63
CA LEU A 260 4.19 8.16 14.89
C LEU A 260 2.95 7.27 14.82
N VAL A 261 2.28 7.23 13.68
CA VAL A 261 1.10 6.37 13.45
C VAL A 261 1.51 4.90 13.24
N GLY A 262 2.79 4.63 13.00
CA GLY A 262 3.33 3.28 12.79
C GLY A 262 3.24 2.81 11.33
N ASP A 263 2.93 3.70 10.40
CA ASP A 263 2.82 3.38 8.97
C ASP A 263 4.20 3.35 8.28
N VAL A 264 5.22 4.01 8.86
CA VAL A 264 6.56 4.13 8.30
C VAL A 264 7.62 3.82 9.36
N VAL A 265 8.54 2.89 9.06
CA VAL A 265 9.69 2.55 9.92
C VAL A 265 10.95 3.19 9.33
N LYS A 266 11.74 3.90 10.16
CA LYS A 266 12.98 4.57 9.74
C LYS A 266 14.20 3.92 10.40
N THR A 267 15.27 3.76 9.62
CA THR A 267 16.53 3.18 10.10
C THR A 267 17.32 4.20 10.94
N THR A 268 18.32 3.73 11.70
CA THR A 268 19.28 4.60 12.41
C THR A 268 19.93 5.62 11.49
N PHE A 269 20.21 5.24 10.22
CA PHE A 269 20.82 6.15 9.25
C PHE A 269 19.87 7.30 8.84
N ASN A 270 18.58 7.03 8.69
CA ASN A 270 17.58 8.07 8.42
C ASN A 270 17.51 9.08 9.58
N TRP A 271 17.56 8.60 10.83
CA TRP A 271 17.57 9.46 12.01
C TRP A 271 18.83 10.35 12.07
N LEU A 272 20.00 9.85 11.66
CA LEU A 272 21.19 10.68 11.49
C LEU A 272 21.00 11.78 10.45
N GLY A 273 20.31 11.48 9.34
CA GLY A 273 19.90 12.48 8.35
C GLY A 273 19.05 13.59 8.96
N LEU A 274 18.06 13.23 9.79
CA LEU A 274 17.20 14.20 10.47
C LEU A 274 17.98 15.07 11.48
N ILE A 275 18.93 14.49 12.21
CA ILE A 275 19.83 15.24 13.10
C ILE A 275 20.66 16.24 12.29
N LEU A 276 21.23 15.82 11.16
CA LEU A 276 22.00 16.68 10.26
C LEU A 276 21.14 17.84 9.74
N ALA A 277 19.89 17.57 9.33
CA ALA A 277 18.94 18.58 8.89
C ALA A 277 18.60 19.58 10.00
N ALA A 278 18.34 19.09 11.22
CA ALA A 278 18.03 19.93 12.38
C ALA A 278 19.21 20.83 12.78
N ALA A 279 20.44 20.32 12.75
CA ALA A 279 21.65 21.09 12.99
C ALA A 279 21.82 22.20 11.92
N GLY A 280 21.65 21.85 10.64
CA GLY A 280 21.69 22.80 9.54
C GLY A 280 20.65 23.92 9.66
N MET A 281 19.42 23.58 10.03
CA MET A 281 18.34 24.57 10.26
C MET A 281 18.65 25.49 11.45
N THR A 282 19.18 24.94 12.54
CA THR A 282 19.55 25.73 13.73
C THR A 282 20.64 26.74 13.39
N LEU A 283 21.71 26.31 12.70
CA LEU A 283 22.78 27.19 12.24
C LEU A 283 22.28 28.26 11.25
N HIS A 284 21.36 27.89 10.36
CA HIS A 284 20.76 28.82 9.40
C HIS A 284 20.03 29.96 10.11
N PHE A 285 19.20 29.64 11.10
CA PHE A 285 18.43 30.65 11.85
C PHE A 285 19.30 31.48 12.80
N SER A 286 20.28 30.86 13.48
CA SER A 286 21.24 31.58 14.32
C SER A 286 22.09 32.57 13.51
N GLY A 287 22.53 32.19 12.31
CA GLY A 287 23.35 33.03 11.43
C GLY A 287 22.61 34.26 10.86
N GLN A 288 21.28 34.21 10.76
CA GLN A 288 20.48 35.37 10.32
C GLN A 288 20.24 36.40 11.43
N SER A 289 20.33 36.00 12.70
CA SER A 289 20.11 36.89 13.84
C SER A 289 21.28 37.86 14.11
N GLY A 290 22.47 37.58 13.57
CA GLY A 290 23.68 38.38 13.80
C GLY A 290 23.94 39.51 12.79
N GLY A 291 23.07 39.74 11.79
CA GLY A 291 23.42 40.53 10.60
C GLY A 291 22.46 41.65 10.16
N VAL A 292 21.36 41.95 10.86
CA VAL A 292 20.36 42.92 10.35
C VAL A 292 20.30 44.18 11.22
N GLY A 293 20.88 45.26 10.69
CA GLY A 293 20.56 46.63 11.09
C GLY A 293 19.08 46.93 10.84
N LYS A 294 18.48 47.65 11.81
CA LYS A 294 17.08 48.10 11.85
C LYS A 294 16.56 48.55 10.47
N SER A 295 15.60 47.81 9.91
CA SER A 295 14.67 48.33 8.90
C SER A 295 13.23 47.95 9.28
N ASN A 296 12.32 48.91 9.12
CA ASN A 296 10.98 49.01 9.69
C ASN A 296 9.93 48.00 9.15
N GLN A 297 10.27 46.72 8.97
CA GLN A 297 9.25 45.67 8.82
C GLN A 297 9.16 44.91 10.14
N LYS A 298 7.94 44.56 10.60
CA LYS A 298 7.71 43.58 11.67
C LYS A 298 8.30 42.23 11.24
N ALA A 299 9.62 42.10 11.35
CA ALA A 299 10.35 40.86 11.16
C ALA A 299 10.08 39.96 12.37
N MET A 300 9.96 38.65 12.14
CA MET A 300 9.91 37.64 13.19
C MET A 300 11.01 37.88 14.24
N SER A 301 10.67 37.78 15.53
CA SER A 301 11.68 37.77 16.59
C SER A 301 12.55 36.52 16.48
N SER A 302 13.83 36.59 16.85
CA SER A 302 14.75 35.44 16.76
C SER A 302 14.22 34.20 17.50
N GLU A 303 13.50 34.39 18.61
CA GLU A 303 12.82 33.32 19.36
C GLU A 303 11.77 32.55 18.54
N GLN A 304 11.09 33.18 17.57
CA GLN A 304 10.10 32.50 16.71
C GLN A 304 10.74 31.57 15.67
N CYS A 305 12.00 31.81 15.29
CA CYS A 305 12.76 30.92 14.40
C CYS A 305 13.33 29.68 15.12
N HIS A 306 13.59 29.77 16.44
CA HIS A 306 14.21 28.69 17.22
C HIS A 306 13.22 27.64 17.75
N THR A 307 11.91 27.91 17.75
CA THR A 307 10.88 26.96 18.18
C THR A 307 10.76 25.75 17.25
N LEU A 308 10.97 25.93 15.95
CA LEU A 308 10.76 24.86 14.95
C LEU A 308 11.84 23.76 15.00
N PRO A 309 13.15 24.06 15.07
CA PRO A 309 14.16 23.05 15.36
C PRO A 309 13.90 22.32 16.69
N SER A 310 13.41 23.05 17.70
CA SER A 310 13.08 22.47 19.01
C SER A 310 11.90 21.50 18.96
N ILE A 311 10.88 21.76 18.12
CA ILE A 311 9.76 20.85 17.87
C ILE A 311 10.21 19.61 17.10
N ILE A 312 11.04 19.78 16.07
CA ILE A 312 11.64 18.65 15.34
C ILE A 312 12.48 17.81 16.30
N LEU A 313 13.23 18.42 17.21
CA LEU A 313 14.01 17.74 18.24
C LEU A 313 13.13 17.00 19.25
N GLY A 314 11.98 17.56 19.64
CA GLY A 314 10.99 16.88 20.48
C GLY A 314 10.37 15.66 19.78
N LEU A 315 9.97 15.80 18.51
CA LEU A 315 9.40 14.71 17.72
C LEU A 315 10.45 13.64 17.35
N LEU A 316 11.71 14.04 17.19
CA LEU A 316 12.89 13.16 17.05
C LEU A 316 13.00 12.19 18.23
N LEU A 317 12.86 12.70 19.46
CA LEU A 317 12.98 11.87 20.66
C LEU A 317 11.85 10.84 20.75
N VAL A 318 10.62 11.24 20.40
CA VAL A 318 9.45 10.34 20.40
C VAL A 318 9.57 9.30 19.28
N GLY A 319 9.89 9.72 18.06
CA GLY A 319 10.02 8.83 16.91
C GLY A 319 11.19 7.84 17.04
N PHE A 320 12.33 8.28 17.58
CA PHE A 320 13.47 7.40 17.89
C PHE A 320 13.11 6.38 18.97
N GLN A 321 12.38 6.76 20.02
CA GLN A 321 11.92 5.81 21.04
C GLN A 321 10.95 4.77 20.45
N ILE A 322 10.02 5.18 19.57
CA ILE A 322 9.08 4.25 18.91
C ILE A 322 9.83 3.29 17.97
N THR A 323 10.79 3.78 17.18
CA THR A 323 11.60 2.92 16.29
C THR A 323 12.60 2.05 17.05
N ALA A 324 13.15 2.51 18.19
CA ALA A 324 14.02 1.70 19.05
C ALA A 324 13.26 0.62 19.82
N LEU A 325 11.96 0.81 20.09
CA LEU A 325 11.06 -0.22 20.60
C LEU A 325 10.64 -1.22 19.51
N TRP A 326 10.84 -0.87 18.24
CA TRP A 326 10.54 -1.67 17.07
C TRP A 326 11.83 -2.32 16.53
N ASP A 327 12.34 -3.34 17.24
CA ASP A 327 13.57 -4.05 16.84
C ASP A 327 13.37 -4.87 15.55
N PRO A 328 14.14 -4.63 14.46
CA PRO A 328 14.04 -5.38 13.21
C PRO A 328 15.02 -6.56 13.11
N ASN A 329 15.71 -7.01 14.17
CA ASN A 329 16.66 -8.14 14.09
C ASN A 329 16.58 -9.14 15.26
N PRO A 330 15.87 -10.28 15.11
CA PRO A 330 16.17 -11.47 15.89
C PRO A 330 17.22 -12.32 15.17
N MET A 331 18.32 -12.59 15.87
CA MET A 331 19.31 -13.61 15.53
C MET A 331 18.63 -14.96 15.22
N SER A 332 19.06 -15.63 14.16
CA SER A 332 18.89 -17.09 14.00
C SER A 332 19.96 -17.84 14.82
N PRO A 333 19.86 -19.16 15.12
CA PRO A 333 18.72 -20.07 15.02
C PRO A 333 18.50 -20.93 16.30
N SER A 334 17.26 -21.22 16.68
CA SER A 334 16.89 -22.58 17.11
C SER A 334 15.37 -22.68 17.29
N VAL A 335 14.79 -23.65 16.58
CA VAL A 335 13.41 -24.09 16.78
C VAL A 335 13.33 -24.73 18.16
N LYS A 336 12.85 -23.98 19.16
CA LYS A 336 12.32 -24.52 20.43
C LYS A 336 10.99 -23.85 20.76
N PRO A 337 10.06 -24.58 21.38
CA PRO A 337 8.64 -24.24 21.34
C PRO A 337 8.35 -23.10 22.31
N VAL A 338 7.74 -22.03 21.79
CA VAL A 338 7.25 -20.87 22.54
C VAL A 338 5.98 -21.25 23.33
N ILE A 339 6.09 -22.22 24.22
CA ILE A 339 5.01 -22.64 25.13
C ILE A 339 5.02 -21.78 26.39
N SER A 340 6.15 -21.20 26.78
CA SER A 340 6.28 -20.43 28.03
C SER A 340 5.66 -19.02 27.99
N THR A 341 5.40 -18.47 26.80
CA THR A 341 4.82 -17.13 26.65
C THR A 341 3.29 -17.15 26.64
N ILE A 342 2.67 -18.33 26.47
CA ILE A 342 1.22 -18.54 26.43
C ILE A 342 0.58 -18.23 27.79
N THR A 343 1.27 -18.49 28.90
CA THR A 343 0.70 -18.37 30.25
C THR A 343 0.72 -16.94 30.81
N LYS A 344 1.57 -16.05 30.28
CA LYS A 344 1.76 -14.71 30.89
C LYS A 344 0.79 -13.64 30.38
N TYR A 345 0.20 -13.84 29.20
CA TYR A 345 -0.75 -12.89 28.58
C TYR A 345 -2.23 -13.22 28.85
N GLN A 346 -2.55 -14.39 29.41
CA GLN A 346 -3.92 -14.74 29.83
C GLN A 346 -4.43 -13.89 31.01
N ASN A 347 -3.56 -13.11 31.67
CA ASN A 347 -3.92 -12.33 32.86
C ASN A 347 -4.30 -10.86 32.57
N HIS A 348 -4.34 -10.42 31.31
CA HIS A 348 -4.76 -9.07 30.91
C HIS A 348 -5.74 -9.10 29.73
N THR A 349 -6.86 -9.80 29.87
CA THR A 349 -7.99 -9.67 28.93
C THR A 349 -9.06 -8.75 29.51
N ASN A 350 -9.34 -7.67 28.78
CA ASN A 350 -10.51 -6.80 28.98
C ASN A 350 -11.78 -7.64 29.18
N THR A 351 -12.51 -7.38 30.27
CA THR A 351 -13.66 -8.16 30.74
C THR A 351 -14.95 -8.04 29.90
N ASN A 352 -14.89 -7.41 28.72
CA ASN A 352 -16.08 -7.10 27.89
C ASN A 352 -16.16 -7.83 26.54
N LEU A 353 -15.17 -8.64 26.16
CA LEU A 353 -15.19 -9.38 24.88
C LEU A 353 -15.85 -10.75 25.05
N SER A 354 -16.69 -11.13 24.08
CA SER A 354 -17.23 -12.49 23.95
C SER A 354 -16.11 -13.53 23.78
N LEU A 355 -16.39 -14.79 24.12
CA LEU A 355 -15.42 -15.87 23.99
C LEU A 355 -14.91 -16.03 22.55
N LEU A 356 -15.79 -15.84 21.55
CA LEU A 356 -15.40 -15.94 20.15
C LEU A 356 -14.43 -14.82 19.75
N GLU A 357 -14.65 -13.59 20.21
CA GLU A 357 -13.74 -12.46 19.95
C GLU A 357 -12.37 -12.68 20.60
N GLN A 358 -12.32 -13.24 21.81
CA GLN A 358 -11.05 -13.63 22.44
C GLN A 358 -10.30 -14.66 21.60
N HIS A 359 -11.01 -15.65 21.05
CA HIS A 359 -10.41 -16.63 20.15
C HIS A 359 -10.02 -16.04 18.78
N HIS A 360 -10.70 -15.00 18.29
CA HIS A 360 -10.30 -14.27 17.09
C HIS A 360 -8.95 -13.58 17.27
N LEU A 361 -8.64 -13.03 18.45
CA LEU A 361 -7.31 -12.47 18.73
C LEU A 361 -6.19 -13.53 18.60
N ILE A 362 -6.45 -14.75 19.04
CA ILE A 362 -5.51 -15.88 18.88
C ILE A 362 -5.36 -16.22 17.40
N ARG A 363 -6.47 -16.34 16.66
CA ARG A 363 -6.43 -16.57 15.21
C ARG A 363 -5.67 -15.47 14.48
N ASP A 364 -5.91 -14.20 14.80
CA ASP A 364 -5.26 -13.06 14.15
C ASP A 364 -3.75 -13.14 14.34
N ARG A 365 -3.28 -13.48 15.55
CA ARG A 365 -1.86 -13.73 15.81
C ARG A 365 -1.32 -14.86 14.94
N VAL A 366 -1.96 -16.04 14.95
CA VAL A 366 -1.52 -17.21 14.16
C VAL A 366 -1.45 -16.89 12.66
N VAL A 367 -2.48 -16.24 12.11
CA VAL A 367 -2.53 -15.85 10.70
C VAL A 367 -1.46 -14.80 10.36
N ASN A 368 -1.24 -13.82 11.24
CA ASN A 368 -0.19 -12.82 11.02
C ASN A 368 1.22 -13.44 11.09
N GLU A 369 1.46 -14.41 11.97
CA GLU A 369 2.72 -15.17 11.98
C GLU A 369 2.92 -15.95 10.68
N ILE A 370 1.88 -16.60 10.16
CA ILE A 370 1.93 -17.25 8.83
C ILE A 370 2.29 -16.25 7.73
N LYS A 371 1.72 -15.03 7.76
CA LYS A 371 2.05 -13.97 6.80
C LYS A 371 3.51 -13.55 6.88
N LEU A 372 4.08 -13.47 8.08
CA LEU A 372 5.50 -13.16 8.27
C LEU A 372 6.38 -14.24 7.64
N VAL A 373 6.02 -15.53 7.78
CA VAL A 373 6.74 -16.63 7.11
C VAL A 373 6.71 -16.47 5.59
N HIS A 374 5.58 -16.06 5.00
CA HIS A 374 5.52 -15.76 3.56
C HIS A 374 6.46 -14.62 3.18
N ILE A 375 6.40 -13.50 3.89
CA ILE A 375 7.23 -12.33 3.61
C ILE A 375 8.71 -12.69 3.72
N GLU A 376 9.13 -13.31 4.82
CA GLU A 376 10.52 -13.70 5.05
C GLU A 376 11.05 -14.60 3.93
N TYR A 377 10.31 -15.67 3.61
CA TYR A 377 10.72 -16.62 2.58
C TYR A 377 10.79 -15.98 1.20
N TYR A 378 9.74 -15.26 0.79
CA TYR A 378 9.67 -14.71 -0.56
C TYR A 378 10.54 -13.47 -0.75
N THR A 379 10.74 -12.64 0.27
CA THR A 379 11.75 -11.56 0.22
C THR A 379 13.15 -12.13 -0.01
N LYS A 380 13.50 -13.23 0.66
CA LYS A 380 14.78 -13.91 0.44
C LYS A 380 14.87 -14.54 -0.95
N LEU A 381 13.79 -15.15 -1.44
CA LEU A 381 13.77 -15.78 -2.76
C LEU A 381 13.84 -14.75 -3.90
N LEU A 382 13.18 -13.61 -3.74
CA LEU A 382 13.15 -12.52 -4.72
C LEU A 382 14.39 -11.62 -4.64
N GLN A 383 15.23 -11.78 -3.63
CA GLN A 383 16.46 -10.99 -3.47
C GLN A 383 17.35 -11.15 -4.72
N GLY A 384 17.63 -10.03 -5.39
CA GLY A 384 18.43 -10.01 -6.63
C GLY A 384 17.61 -10.15 -7.92
N PHE A 385 16.30 -10.37 -7.83
CA PHE A 385 15.39 -10.36 -8.98
C PHE A 385 14.53 -9.09 -8.96
N PRO A 386 14.92 -8.03 -9.67
CA PRO A 386 14.12 -6.80 -9.76
C PRO A 386 12.81 -7.01 -10.51
N LYS A 387 12.64 -8.13 -11.24
CA LYS A 387 11.45 -8.41 -12.05
C LYS A 387 10.92 -9.82 -11.83
N VAL A 388 9.62 -9.97 -11.88
CA VAL A 388 8.94 -11.27 -11.80
C VAL A 388 7.89 -11.42 -12.89
N ALA A 389 7.78 -12.63 -13.43
CA ALA A 389 6.68 -13.05 -14.28
C ALA A 389 5.88 -14.15 -13.56
N ILE A 390 4.55 -14.00 -13.45
CA ILE A 390 3.69 -14.94 -12.72
C ILE A 390 2.81 -15.72 -13.70
N ILE A 391 3.05 -17.02 -13.78
CA ILE A 391 2.40 -17.89 -14.75
C ILE A 391 1.32 -18.70 -14.06
N GLU A 392 0.24 -18.96 -14.80
CA GLU A 392 -0.81 -19.92 -14.44
C GLU A 392 -1.77 -19.43 -13.34
N LEU A 393 -2.09 -18.13 -13.32
CA LEU A 393 -3.03 -17.60 -12.33
C LEU A 393 -4.40 -18.30 -12.40
N ALA A 394 -4.91 -18.84 -11.29
CA ALA A 394 -6.12 -19.68 -11.32
C ALA A 394 -7.39 -18.89 -11.67
N ASP A 395 -8.07 -19.31 -12.74
CA ASP A 395 -9.26 -18.70 -13.33
C ASP A 395 -10.41 -19.71 -13.53
N TYR A 396 -10.49 -20.71 -12.65
CA TYR A 396 -11.47 -21.79 -12.72
C TYR A 396 -12.23 -21.99 -11.40
N GLU A 397 -13.42 -22.59 -11.47
CA GLU A 397 -14.48 -22.46 -10.45
C GLU A 397 -14.24 -23.14 -9.09
N ASN A 398 -13.07 -23.74 -8.86
CA ASN A 398 -12.68 -24.19 -7.53
C ASN A 398 -12.24 -22.98 -6.70
N LYS A 399 -13.18 -22.34 -5.98
CA LYS A 399 -12.99 -21.03 -5.32
C LYS A 399 -11.79 -20.93 -4.36
N GLY A 400 -11.22 -22.07 -3.95
CA GLY A 400 -9.98 -22.11 -3.18
C GLY A 400 -8.73 -21.74 -3.99
N ASP A 401 -8.65 -22.12 -5.26
CA ASP A 401 -7.48 -21.84 -6.09
C ASP A 401 -7.40 -20.34 -6.49
N PRO A 402 -8.52 -19.66 -6.82
CA PRO A 402 -8.54 -18.20 -6.89
C PRO A 402 -8.18 -17.49 -5.57
N ALA A 403 -8.45 -18.10 -4.41
CA ALA A 403 -8.00 -17.53 -3.13
C ALA A 403 -6.46 -17.57 -3.00
N ILE A 404 -5.82 -18.63 -3.52
CA ILE A 404 -4.35 -18.68 -3.65
C ILE A 404 -3.87 -17.54 -4.53
N THR A 405 -4.47 -17.35 -5.72
CA THR A 405 -4.14 -16.24 -6.63
C THR A 405 -4.20 -14.88 -5.94
N VAL A 406 -5.27 -14.61 -5.19
CA VAL A 406 -5.41 -13.36 -4.43
C VAL A 406 -4.29 -13.22 -3.40
N GLY A 407 -3.96 -14.28 -2.66
CA GLY A 407 -2.85 -14.28 -1.70
C GLY A 407 -1.48 -14.05 -2.35
N GLU A 408 -1.22 -14.67 -3.50
CA GLU A 408 0.00 -14.49 -4.30
C GLU A 408 0.13 -13.03 -4.78
N MET A 409 -0.94 -12.46 -5.36
CA MET A 409 -0.95 -11.08 -5.81
C MET A 409 -0.81 -10.09 -4.66
N MET A 410 -1.42 -10.36 -3.50
CA MET A 410 -1.28 -9.52 -2.31
C MET A 410 0.14 -9.54 -1.75
N LEU A 411 0.82 -10.70 -1.79
CA LEU A 411 2.22 -10.80 -1.42
C LEU A 411 3.09 -9.97 -2.37
N MET A 412 2.89 -10.12 -3.67
CA MET A 412 3.66 -9.38 -4.67
C MET A 412 3.46 -7.87 -4.57
N LYS A 413 2.26 -7.42 -4.21
CA LYS A 413 1.99 -5.99 -3.94
C LYS A 413 2.70 -5.49 -2.67
N ARG A 414 2.99 -6.38 -1.71
CA ARG A 414 3.60 -6.04 -0.41
C ARG A 414 5.13 -6.11 -0.46
N ILE A 415 5.71 -6.97 -1.29
CA ILE A 415 7.16 -7.05 -1.44
C ILE A 415 7.63 -5.91 -2.34
N HIS A 416 8.45 -5.02 -1.78
CA HIS A 416 9.06 -3.91 -2.50
C HIS A 416 10.38 -4.33 -3.17
N GLY A 417 10.72 -3.68 -4.28
CA GLY A 417 11.97 -3.93 -5.01
C GLY A 417 11.89 -5.00 -6.11
N THR A 418 10.72 -5.63 -6.30
CA THR A 418 10.46 -6.52 -7.44
C THR A 418 9.19 -6.09 -8.17
N GLU A 419 9.29 -5.85 -9.47
CA GLU A 419 8.18 -5.47 -10.34
C GLU A 419 7.55 -6.71 -11.00
N VAL A 420 6.22 -6.83 -10.96
CA VAL A 420 5.49 -7.84 -11.74
C VAL A 420 5.37 -7.35 -13.19
N ILE A 421 6.23 -7.85 -14.07
CA ILE A 421 6.28 -7.42 -15.48
C ILE A 421 5.33 -8.19 -16.39
N TYR A 422 4.88 -9.36 -15.95
CA TYR A 422 4.02 -10.23 -16.74
C TYR A 422 3.20 -11.13 -15.84
N TYR A 423 1.96 -11.36 -16.21
CA TYR A 423 1.17 -12.46 -15.68
C TYR A 423 0.22 -13.01 -16.74
N ASN A 424 -0.27 -14.22 -16.52
CA ASN A 424 -1.34 -14.79 -17.34
C ASN A 424 -2.20 -15.78 -16.54
N LEU A 425 -3.43 -15.99 -17.00
CA LEU A 425 -4.36 -16.93 -16.39
C LEU A 425 -4.09 -18.39 -16.82
N HIS A 426 -4.54 -19.36 -16.02
CA HIS A 426 -4.35 -20.79 -16.24
C HIS A 426 -4.85 -21.21 -17.63
N GLN A 427 -6.09 -20.89 -18.01
CA GLN A 427 -6.68 -21.31 -19.30
C GLN A 427 -5.94 -20.73 -20.52
N GLN A 428 -5.29 -19.58 -20.35
CA GLN A 428 -4.59 -18.88 -21.44
C GLN A 428 -3.12 -19.27 -21.56
N SER A 429 -2.56 -19.99 -20.57
CA SER A 429 -1.11 -20.17 -20.42
C SER A 429 -0.41 -20.73 -21.66
N LEU A 430 -1.02 -21.69 -22.35
CA LEU A 430 -0.39 -22.27 -23.54
C LEU A 430 -0.39 -21.31 -24.73
N ASN A 431 -1.44 -20.50 -24.88
CA ASN A 431 -1.56 -19.54 -25.98
C ASN A 431 -0.76 -18.27 -25.69
N ALA A 432 -0.58 -17.91 -24.42
CA ALA A 432 0.13 -16.73 -23.99
C ALA A 432 1.67 -16.90 -24.00
N LEU A 433 2.19 -18.09 -24.32
CA LEU A 433 3.62 -18.39 -24.30
C LEU A 433 4.45 -17.45 -25.18
N GLN A 434 3.96 -17.10 -26.38
CA GLN A 434 4.70 -16.21 -27.26
C GLN A 434 4.78 -14.81 -26.66
N HIS A 435 3.66 -14.30 -26.15
CA HIS A 435 3.62 -13.01 -25.45
C HIS A 435 4.53 -12.98 -24.22
N ALA A 436 4.57 -14.09 -23.46
CA ALA A 436 5.49 -14.24 -22.34
C ALA A 436 6.96 -14.15 -22.80
N LYS A 437 7.33 -14.78 -23.92
CA LYS A 437 8.67 -14.67 -24.50
C LYS A 437 8.99 -13.24 -24.93
N ASP A 438 8.04 -12.56 -25.55
CA ASP A 438 8.23 -11.21 -26.06
C ASP A 438 8.44 -10.20 -24.91
N ILE A 439 7.77 -10.37 -23.77
CA ILE A 439 7.95 -9.51 -22.58
C ILE A 439 9.19 -9.91 -21.77
N ILE A 440 9.32 -11.19 -21.41
CA ILE A 440 10.45 -11.66 -20.59
C ILE A 440 11.78 -11.48 -21.32
N GLY A 441 11.80 -11.68 -22.65
CA GLY A 441 12.98 -11.55 -23.49
C GLY A 441 13.54 -10.13 -23.61
N GLN A 442 12.83 -9.10 -23.13
CA GLN A 442 13.32 -7.72 -23.08
C GLN A 442 14.34 -7.47 -21.95
N TYR A 443 14.51 -8.44 -21.04
CA TYR A 443 15.30 -8.30 -19.83
C TYR A 443 16.40 -9.36 -19.74
N ASN A 444 17.42 -9.11 -18.91
CA ASN A 444 18.46 -10.10 -18.67
C ASN A 444 17.90 -11.29 -17.90
N VAL A 445 18.42 -12.48 -18.21
CA VAL A 445 18.02 -13.75 -17.58
C VAL A 445 18.20 -13.72 -16.06
N SER A 446 19.23 -13.03 -15.55
CA SER A 446 19.51 -12.87 -14.12
C SER A 446 18.51 -11.99 -13.39
N ASP A 447 17.80 -11.12 -14.11
CA ASP A 447 16.99 -10.05 -13.52
C ASP A 447 15.52 -10.46 -13.36
N VAL A 448 15.11 -11.56 -14.01
CA VAL A 448 13.72 -12.02 -14.04
C VAL A 448 13.59 -13.37 -13.34
N LEU A 449 12.76 -13.43 -12.29
CA LEU A 449 12.27 -14.68 -11.72
C LEU A 449 10.96 -15.08 -12.39
N ILE A 450 10.84 -16.34 -12.82
CA ILE A 450 9.57 -16.87 -13.36
C ILE A 450 8.89 -17.70 -12.26
N MET A 451 7.74 -17.21 -11.80
CA MET A 451 6.96 -17.84 -10.73
C MET A 451 5.72 -18.54 -11.28
N PHE A 452 5.34 -19.65 -10.67
CA PHE A 452 4.13 -20.41 -11.01
C PHE A 452 3.18 -20.48 -9.81
N GLN A 453 1.88 -20.41 -10.09
CA GLN A 453 0.78 -20.63 -9.14
C GLN A 453 1.03 -21.84 -8.22
N GLY A 454 0.64 -21.69 -6.95
CA GLY A 454 0.64 -22.70 -5.91
C GLY A 454 -0.55 -23.66 -5.99
N GLY A 455 -0.90 -24.29 -4.88
CA GLY A 455 -2.12 -25.09 -4.76
C GLY A 455 -1.90 -26.60 -4.80
N GLY A 456 -2.66 -27.32 -5.64
CA GLY A 456 -2.65 -28.79 -5.68
C GLY A 456 -2.41 -29.36 -7.07
N GLY A 457 -1.70 -28.62 -7.93
CA GLY A 457 -1.53 -28.94 -9.35
C GLY A 457 -0.37 -29.90 -9.64
N MET A 458 0.61 -30.04 -8.74
CA MET A 458 1.82 -30.82 -9.01
C MET A 458 1.62 -32.33 -8.80
N PHE A 459 1.92 -33.13 -9.82
CA PHE A 459 1.73 -34.59 -9.84
C PHE A 459 0.29 -35.07 -9.55
N ALA A 460 -0.70 -34.24 -9.86
CA ALA A 460 -2.10 -34.54 -9.61
C ALA A 460 -2.99 -34.26 -10.83
N TYR A 461 -2.73 -33.16 -11.54
CA TYR A 461 -3.53 -32.72 -12.69
C TYR A 461 -2.61 -32.41 -13.88
N PRO A 462 -2.77 -33.11 -15.02
CA PRO A 462 -1.85 -32.97 -16.15
C PRO A 462 -1.70 -31.55 -16.69
N SER A 463 -2.75 -30.71 -16.62
CA SER A 463 -2.72 -29.36 -17.17
C SER A 463 -1.59 -28.51 -16.58
N GLY A 464 -1.47 -28.47 -15.25
CA GLY A 464 -0.44 -27.67 -14.57
C GLY A 464 0.98 -28.18 -14.86
N ASP A 465 1.19 -29.49 -14.82
CA ASP A 465 2.51 -30.06 -15.16
C ASP A 465 2.87 -29.88 -16.65
N ILE A 466 1.89 -29.87 -17.56
CA ILE A 466 2.09 -29.55 -18.99
C ILE A 466 2.47 -28.08 -19.18
N ILE A 467 1.76 -27.14 -18.54
CA ILE A 467 2.05 -25.71 -18.61
C ILE A 467 3.47 -25.44 -18.10
N ARG A 468 3.79 -25.94 -16.90
CA ARG A 468 5.15 -25.81 -16.33
C ARG A 468 6.19 -26.36 -17.27
N ARG A 469 5.99 -27.56 -17.84
CA ARG A 469 6.92 -28.16 -18.83
C ARG A 469 7.18 -27.25 -20.03
N VAL A 470 6.14 -26.62 -20.58
CA VAL A 470 6.25 -25.75 -21.76
C VAL A 470 7.09 -24.52 -21.42
N TYR A 471 6.81 -23.84 -20.31
CA TYR A 471 7.58 -22.67 -19.87
C TYR A 471 9.01 -23.03 -19.46
N PHE A 472 9.17 -24.17 -18.79
CA PHE A 472 10.45 -24.76 -18.45
C PHE A 472 11.33 -24.90 -19.70
N ASN A 473 10.80 -25.45 -20.79
CA ASN A 473 11.54 -25.62 -22.04
C ASN A 473 11.77 -24.29 -22.78
N ALA A 474 10.85 -23.34 -22.66
CA ALA A 474 10.97 -22.02 -23.28
C ALA A 474 12.03 -21.12 -22.60
N PHE A 475 12.24 -21.28 -21.29
CA PHE A 475 13.12 -20.43 -20.49
C PHE A 475 14.17 -21.26 -19.71
N PRO A 476 15.04 -22.04 -20.39
CA PRO A 476 15.89 -23.04 -19.72
C PRO A 476 16.92 -22.45 -18.74
N ASN A 477 17.33 -21.19 -18.95
CA ASN A 477 18.39 -20.54 -18.17
C ASN A 477 17.86 -19.66 -17.03
N HIS A 478 16.55 -19.40 -16.97
CA HIS A 478 15.97 -18.54 -15.94
C HIS A 478 15.85 -19.28 -14.61
N THR A 479 15.99 -18.54 -13.51
CA THR A 479 15.57 -19.04 -12.20
C THR A 479 14.05 -19.10 -12.15
N MET A 480 13.54 -20.17 -11.55
CA MET A 480 12.11 -20.45 -11.49
C MET A 480 11.69 -20.77 -10.06
N ALA A 481 10.47 -20.39 -9.70
CA ALA A 481 9.88 -20.76 -8.42
C ALA A 481 8.43 -21.20 -8.59
N ILE A 482 7.98 -22.14 -7.76
CA ILE A 482 6.59 -22.54 -7.66
C ILE A 482 6.10 -22.17 -6.26
N PHE A 483 5.00 -21.43 -6.18
CA PHE A 483 4.29 -21.18 -4.93
C PHE A 483 3.85 -22.50 -4.27
N PRO A 484 3.48 -22.51 -2.98
CA PRO A 484 3.38 -23.73 -2.19
C PRO A 484 2.37 -24.73 -2.75
N GLN A 485 2.84 -25.96 -3.00
CA GLN A 485 2.06 -27.06 -3.57
C GLN A 485 1.73 -28.14 -2.52
N SER A 486 0.65 -28.87 -2.74
CA SER A 486 0.44 -30.21 -2.17
C SER A 486 0.80 -31.29 -3.20
N ILE A 487 1.38 -32.40 -2.73
CA ILE A 487 1.88 -33.50 -3.56
C ILE A 487 1.06 -34.76 -3.34
N TRP A 488 0.19 -35.08 -4.28
CA TRP A 488 -0.61 -36.31 -4.23
C TRP A 488 0.07 -37.48 -4.95
N ALA A 489 0.71 -37.23 -6.10
CA ALA A 489 1.38 -38.22 -6.95
C ALA A 489 0.44 -39.33 -7.47
N TRP A 490 -0.67 -38.94 -8.07
CA TRP A 490 -1.72 -39.85 -8.56
C TRP A 490 -1.52 -40.34 -10.00
N TYR A 491 -0.35 -40.10 -10.59
CA TYR A 491 -0.04 -40.50 -11.96
C TYR A 491 0.36 -41.98 -12.09
N PRO A 492 0.11 -42.61 -13.25
CA PRO A 492 0.75 -43.87 -13.62
C PRO A 492 2.28 -43.77 -13.56
N ASN A 493 2.96 -44.89 -13.32
CA ASN A 493 4.40 -44.94 -13.07
C ASN A 493 5.24 -44.23 -14.15
N ASP A 494 4.92 -44.41 -15.43
CA ASP A 494 5.68 -43.82 -16.53
C ASP A 494 5.53 -42.28 -16.57
N THR A 495 4.31 -41.78 -16.44
CA THR A 495 4.02 -40.33 -16.38
C THR A 495 4.66 -39.71 -15.15
N LEU A 496 4.60 -40.39 -14.00
CA LEU A 496 5.26 -39.96 -12.78
C LEU A 496 6.78 -39.90 -12.96
N ALA A 497 7.39 -40.93 -13.55
CA ALA A 497 8.83 -40.99 -13.83
C ALA A 497 9.27 -39.85 -14.77
N PHE A 498 8.47 -39.55 -15.79
CA PHE A 498 8.71 -38.44 -16.71
C PHE A 498 8.78 -37.09 -15.98
N TYR A 499 7.75 -36.75 -15.19
CA TYR A 499 7.72 -35.47 -14.49
C TYR A 499 8.74 -35.41 -13.34
N LYS A 500 9.00 -36.52 -12.65
CA LYS A 500 10.10 -36.63 -11.68
C LYS A 500 11.43 -36.23 -12.30
N LYS A 501 11.74 -36.76 -13.50
CA LYS A 501 12.96 -36.42 -14.22
C LYS A 501 12.99 -34.93 -14.56
N MET A 502 11.89 -34.39 -15.10
CA MET A 502 11.78 -32.97 -15.47
C MET A 502 12.11 -32.03 -14.31
N TYR A 503 11.50 -32.24 -13.14
CA TYR A 503 11.71 -31.39 -11.98
C TYR A 503 13.12 -31.59 -11.36
N ASN A 504 13.61 -32.83 -11.21
CA ASN A 504 14.93 -33.10 -10.61
C ASN A 504 16.11 -32.58 -11.45
N THR A 505 15.96 -32.48 -12.77
CA THR A 505 17.05 -31.97 -13.63
C THR A 505 17.26 -30.46 -13.54
N ARG A 506 16.39 -29.71 -12.85
CA ARG A 506 16.43 -28.25 -12.81
C ARG A 506 17.01 -27.74 -11.50
N LYS A 507 18.28 -27.33 -11.54
CA LYS A 507 19.00 -26.78 -10.38
C LYS A 507 18.49 -25.41 -9.93
N ASN A 508 18.00 -24.59 -10.87
CA ASN A 508 17.51 -23.23 -10.61
C ASN A 508 16.00 -23.19 -10.32
N LEU A 509 15.41 -24.31 -9.88
CA LEU A 509 13.99 -24.42 -9.56
C LEU A 509 13.79 -24.52 -8.05
N HIS A 510 13.02 -23.57 -7.52
CA HIS A 510 12.57 -23.54 -6.13
C HIS A 510 11.11 -23.97 -6.04
N ILE A 511 10.76 -24.83 -5.08
CA ILE A 511 9.40 -25.35 -4.94
C ILE A 511 8.96 -25.19 -3.49
N GLY A 512 7.93 -24.37 -3.27
CA GLY A 512 7.25 -24.31 -1.98
C GLY A 512 6.36 -25.54 -1.78
N ILE A 513 6.25 -26.03 -0.54
CA ILE A 513 5.37 -27.13 -0.15
C ILE A 513 4.62 -26.74 1.12
N ARG A 514 3.28 -26.86 1.10
CA ARG A 514 2.41 -26.29 2.14
C ARG A 514 2.05 -27.18 3.33
N ASP A 515 2.25 -28.48 3.20
CA ASP A 515 1.90 -29.44 4.26
C ASP A 515 3.00 -30.51 4.47
N PRO A 516 3.20 -30.98 5.71
CA PRO A 516 4.28 -31.94 6.03
C PRO A 516 4.22 -33.26 5.26
N THR A 517 3.01 -33.79 5.00
CA THR A 517 2.83 -35.03 4.24
C THR A 517 3.31 -34.85 2.80
N SER A 518 2.89 -33.75 2.17
CA SER A 518 3.36 -33.37 0.84
C SER A 518 4.85 -33.10 0.80
N LEU A 519 5.45 -32.55 1.87
CA LEU A 519 6.90 -32.31 1.94
C LEU A 519 7.69 -33.62 2.02
N ALA A 520 7.23 -34.58 2.83
CA ALA A 520 7.84 -35.90 2.91
C ALA A 520 7.81 -36.59 1.53
N ARG A 521 6.66 -36.56 0.86
CA ARG A 521 6.52 -37.10 -0.49
C ARG A 521 7.34 -36.32 -1.52
N ALA A 522 7.40 -35.00 -1.44
CA ALA A 522 8.23 -34.18 -2.33
C ALA A 522 9.70 -34.56 -2.22
N ARG A 523 10.23 -34.76 -1.00
CA ARG A 523 11.62 -35.17 -0.76
C ARG A 523 11.94 -36.55 -1.34
N GLU A 524 10.97 -37.47 -1.32
CA GLU A 524 11.12 -38.80 -1.94
C GLU A 524 11.13 -38.71 -3.47
N LEU A 525 10.20 -37.97 -4.07
CA LEU A 525 10.05 -37.90 -5.53
C LEU A 525 11.08 -36.97 -6.18
N LEU A 526 11.51 -35.92 -5.48
CA LEU A 526 12.35 -34.82 -5.95
C LEU A 526 13.59 -34.58 -5.06
N PRO A 527 14.47 -35.58 -4.86
CA PRO A 527 15.60 -35.46 -3.94
C PRO A 527 16.64 -34.41 -4.35
N LEU A 528 16.65 -33.98 -5.62
CA LEU A 528 17.59 -32.98 -6.14
C LEU A 528 16.98 -31.57 -6.26
N ALA A 529 15.68 -31.42 -6.02
CA ALA A 529 15.00 -30.13 -6.15
C ALA A 529 15.20 -29.26 -4.89
N ASN A 530 15.18 -27.94 -5.07
CA ASN A 530 15.20 -27.02 -3.94
C ASN A 530 13.80 -26.88 -3.34
N LEU A 531 13.55 -27.60 -2.25
CA LEU A 531 12.24 -27.68 -1.58
C LEU A 531 12.22 -26.80 -0.33
N ALA A 532 11.18 -25.98 -0.19
CA ALA A 532 10.94 -25.19 1.01
C ALA A 532 9.57 -25.50 1.61
N GLU A 533 9.49 -25.63 2.92
CA GLU A 533 8.21 -25.75 3.62
C GLU A 533 7.65 -24.34 3.86
N VAL A 534 6.56 -23.99 3.18
CA VAL A 534 5.98 -22.64 3.17
C VAL A 534 4.46 -22.76 3.24
N PRO A 535 3.76 -22.03 4.13
CA PRO A 535 2.30 -22.14 4.27
C PRO A 535 1.55 -21.83 2.97
N ASP A 536 0.31 -22.28 2.87
CA ASP A 536 -0.56 -21.96 1.73
C ASP A 536 -0.70 -20.44 1.51
N MET A 537 -0.63 -19.99 0.25
CA MET A 537 -0.68 -18.56 -0.08
C MET A 537 -2.01 -17.89 0.23
N ALA A 538 -3.12 -18.62 0.33
CA ALA A 538 -4.40 -18.04 0.73
C ALA A 538 -4.33 -17.43 2.14
N PHE A 539 -3.46 -17.92 3.04
CA PHE A 539 -3.26 -17.27 4.34
C PHE A 539 -2.66 -15.86 4.23
N HIS A 540 -1.99 -15.52 3.12
CA HIS A 540 -1.38 -14.21 2.94
C HIS A 540 -2.42 -13.06 2.94
N ILE A 541 -3.66 -13.40 2.56
CA ILE A 541 -4.82 -12.48 2.59
C ILE A 541 -4.96 -11.87 3.99
N GLY A 542 -4.77 -12.67 5.04
CA GLY A 542 -4.93 -12.25 6.44
C GLY A 542 -6.36 -12.38 6.96
N PRO A 543 -6.60 -11.95 8.21
CA PRO A 543 -7.93 -11.98 8.80
C PRO A 543 -8.93 -11.13 8.00
N ILE A 544 -10.14 -11.66 7.81
CA ILE A 544 -11.24 -11.07 7.05
C ILE A 544 -12.44 -10.94 7.98
N SER A 545 -13.02 -9.74 8.05
CA SER A 545 -14.25 -9.53 8.80
C SER A 545 -15.46 -10.14 8.11
N ARG A 546 -16.46 -10.56 8.88
CA ARG A 546 -17.73 -11.00 8.32
C ARG A 546 -18.45 -9.83 7.66
N THR A 547 -18.88 -10.03 6.42
CA THR A 547 -19.64 -9.05 5.63
C THR A 547 -21.12 -9.41 5.53
N ARG A 548 -21.53 -10.62 5.95
CA ARG A 548 -22.93 -11.07 5.86
C ARG A 548 -23.37 -11.87 7.08
N PRO A 549 -24.65 -11.72 7.50
CA PRO A 549 -25.22 -12.57 8.53
C PRO A 549 -25.36 -14.01 8.02
N PRO A 550 -25.23 -15.01 8.91
CA PRO A 550 -25.43 -16.41 8.56
C PRO A 550 -26.91 -16.69 8.25
N VAL A 551 -27.15 -17.66 7.37
CA VAL A 551 -28.49 -18.11 6.94
C VAL A 551 -28.84 -19.46 7.58
N TYR A 552 -27.83 -20.27 7.88
CA TYR A 552 -27.96 -21.59 8.48
C TYR A 552 -27.12 -21.69 9.74
N ASP A 553 -27.53 -22.51 10.69
CA ASP A 553 -26.72 -22.86 11.84
C ASP A 553 -25.48 -23.64 11.41
N ILE A 554 -25.67 -24.63 10.52
CA ILE A 554 -24.57 -25.46 10.00
C ILE A 554 -24.53 -25.43 8.46
N LEU A 555 -23.40 -25.01 7.90
CA LEU A 555 -23.09 -25.21 6.49
C LEU A 555 -22.15 -26.40 6.33
N TYR A 556 -22.64 -27.50 5.76
CA TYR A 556 -21.79 -28.61 5.37
C TYR A 556 -21.30 -28.42 3.93
N HIS A 557 -20.06 -27.94 3.82
CA HIS A 557 -19.38 -27.82 2.54
C HIS A 557 -18.75 -29.15 2.14
N LYS A 558 -19.57 -29.97 1.47
CA LYS A 558 -19.24 -31.33 1.05
C LYS A 558 -18.69 -31.35 -0.37
N ARG A 559 -17.49 -31.89 -0.56
CA ARG A 559 -16.91 -32.13 -1.90
C ARG A 559 -17.69 -33.17 -2.69
N GLN A 560 -17.80 -32.96 -4.00
CA GLN A 560 -18.34 -33.95 -4.94
C GLN A 560 -17.29 -34.64 -5.82
N ASP A 561 -16.02 -34.23 -5.72
CA ASP A 561 -14.92 -34.73 -6.57
C ASP A 561 -14.21 -35.97 -5.99
N LYS A 562 -13.15 -36.42 -6.69
CA LYS A 562 -12.39 -37.65 -6.38
C LYS A 562 -11.75 -37.64 -4.99
N GLU A 563 -11.52 -36.46 -4.40
CA GLU A 563 -10.93 -36.33 -3.05
C GLU A 563 -11.95 -36.64 -1.94
N ASN A 564 -13.24 -36.77 -2.25
CA ASN A 564 -14.28 -37.10 -1.28
C ASN A 564 -14.14 -38.55 -0.78
N ILE A 565 -14.34 -38.73 0.53
CA ILE A 565 -14.45 -40.04 1.19
C ILE A 565 -15.95 -40.36 1.27
N ALA A 566 -16.37 -41.58 0.91
CA ALA A 566 -17.78 -41.97 0.86
C ALA A 566 -18.49 -41.64 2.19
N SER A 567 -19.71 -41.08 2.13
CA SER A 567 -20.43 -40.61 3.32
C SER A 567 -21.68 -41.46 3.59
N ALA A 568 -21.86 -41.87 4.84
CA ALA A 568 -23.09 -42.38 5.42
C ALA A 568 -24.20 -41.30 5.51
N ASP A 569 -25.39 -41.68 5.99
CA ASP A 569 -26.51 -40.77 6.25
C ASP A 569 -26.12 -39.62 7.19
N LEU A 570 -26.74 -38.46 6.98
CA LEU A 570 -26.47 -37.23 7.73
C LEU A 570 -27.28 -37.21 9.04
N PRO A 571 -26.66 -37.32 10.23
CA PRO A 571 -27.38 -37.43 11.48
C PRO A 571 -27.65 -36.06 12.11
N PHE A 572 -28.21 -35.11 11.35
CA PHE A 572 -28.56 -33.80 11.93
C PHE A 572 -29.83 -33.93 12.80
N PRO A 573 -29.80 -33.51 14.08
CA PRO A 573 -30.97 -33.57 14.94
C PRO A 573 -32.08 -32.60 14.46
N PRO A 574 -33.35 -32.90 14.75
CA PRO A 574 -34.45 -31.99 14.44
C PRO A 574 -34.28 -30.64 15.17
N GLY A 575 -34.58 -29.53 14.48
CA GLY A 575 -34.51 -28.18 15.05
C GLY A 575 -33.27 -27.36 14.67
N ILE A 576 -32.25 -27.96 14.06
CA ILE A 576 -31.06 -27.24 13.56
C ILE A 576 -31.21 -26.95 12.07
N SER A 577 -31.04 -25.69 11.67
CA SER A 577 -31.04 -25.32 10.25
C SER A 577 -29.69 -25.68 9.61
N PHE A 578 -29.70 -26.50 8.56
CA PHE A 578 -28.47 -26.89 7.88
C PHE A 578 -28.58 -26.85 6.35
N LYS A 579 -27.43 -26.69 5.69
CA LYS A 579 -27.31 -26.79 4.23
C LYS A 579 -26.11 -27.63 3.83
N VAL A 580 -26.34 -28.60 2.94
CA VAL A 580 -25.28 -29.33 2.24
C VAL A 580 -25.14 -28.76 0.84
N ALA A 581 -23.93 -28.33 0.48
CA ALA A 581 -23.64 -27.78 -0.84
C ALA A 581 -22.16 -27.88 -1.19
N ASP A 582 -21.86 -27.81 -2.50
CA ASP A 582 -20.50 -27.60 -3.00
C ASP A 582 -20.47 -26.33 -3.86
N TRP A 583 -19.37 -25.58 -3.75
CA TRP A 583 -19.18 -24.28 -4.41
C TRP A 583 -18.70 -24.38 -5.87
N VAL A 584 -18.48 -25.61 -6.36
CA VAL A 584 -18.14 -25.89 -7.75
C VAL A 584 -19.39 -26.06 -8.61
N ASN A 585 -20.57 -26.17 -7.99
CA ASN A 585 -21.83 -26.45 -8.68
C ASN A 585 -22.46 -25.23 -9.34
N TRP A 586 -21.82 -24.06 -9.24
CA TRP A 586 -22.29 -22.82 -9.81
C TRP A 586 -21.12 -21.97 -10.28
N ARG A 587 -21.38 -21.18 -11.32
CA ARG A 587 -20.36 -20.35 -11.98
C ARG A 587 -20.42 -18.91 -11.52
N SER A 588 -19.24 -18.29 -11.43
CA SER A 588 -19.08 -16.87 -11.16
C SER A 588 -19.21 -16.10 -12.47
N SER A 589 -20.05 -15.07 -12.51
CA SER A 589 -20.16 -14.19 -13.68
C SER A 589 -19.12 -13.07 -13.57
N SER A 590 -18.12 -13.06 -14.46
CA SER A 590 -17.23 -11.92 -14.68
C SER A 590 -16.87 -11.80 -16.16
N THR A 591 -16.71 -10.58 -16.65
CA THR A 591 -16.36 -10.26 -18.05
C THR A 591 -14.95 -9.70 -18.21
N GLN A 592 -14.24 -9.36 -17.12
CA GLN A 592 -12.87 -8.84 -17.16
C GLN A 592 -11.88 -9.83 -16.53
N GLU A 593 -10.75 -10.08 -17.20
CA GLU A 593 -9.78 -11.15 -16.87
C GLU A 593 -9.21 -11.05 -15.45
N LEU A 594 -8.81 -9.85 -14.99
CA LEU A 594 -8.24 -9.66 -13.65
C LEU A 594 -9.28 -9.83 -12.52
N ASP A 595 -10.55 -9.57 -12.83
CA ASP A 595 -11.64 -9.66 -11.87
C ASP A 595 -12.10 -11.11 -11.69
N ILE A 596 -11.71 -12.04 -12.57
CA ILE A 596 -12.16 -13.44 -12.51
C ILE A 596 -11.73 -14.08 -11.18
N PRO A 597 -10.44 -14.12 -10.80
CA PRO A 597 -10.03 -14.80 -9.57
C PRO A 597 -10.57 -14.10 -8.32
N VAL A 598 -10.60 -12.77 -8.33
CA VAL A 598 -11.11 -11.94 -7.23
C VAL A 598 -12.61 -12.19 -7.02
N THR A 599 -13.40 -12.22 -8.10
CA THR A 599 -14.84 -12.50 -8.06
C THR A 599 -15.09 -13.91 -7.53
N MET A 600 -14.37 -14.92 -8.03
CA MET A 600 -14.48 -16.30 -7.55
C MET A 600 -14.14 -16.41 -6.06
N PHE A 601 -13.08 -15.74 -5.62
CA PHE A 601 -12.71 -15.68 -4.21
C PHE A 601 -13.83 -15.07 -3.34
N HIS A 602 -14.35 -13.90 -3.70
CA HIS A 602 -15.46 -13.25 -2.97
C HIS A 602 -16.72 -14.11 -2.92
N ASN A 603 -17.00 -14.82 -4.01
CA ASN A 603 -18.06 -15.79 -4.12
C ASN A 603 -17.88 -16.98 -3.16
N GLY A 604 -16.66 -17.48 -3.02
CA GLY A 604 -16.29 -18.49 -2.02
C GLY A 604 -16.49 -18.00 -0.58
N LEU A 605 -16.03 -16.78 -0.26
CA LEU A 605 -16.26 -16.16 1.06
C LEU A 605 -17.76 -16.02 1.35
N SER A 606 -18.53 -15.49 0.39
CA SER A 606 -19.98 -15.31 0.53
C SER A 606 -20.70 -16.62 0.77
N PHE A 607 -20.24 -17.71 0.13
CA PHE A 607 -20.79 -19.04 0.34
C PHE A 607 -20.54 -19.54 1.77
N LEU A 608 -19.29 -19.46 2.26
CA LEU A 608 -18.90 -19.96 3.59
C LEU A 608 -19.56 -19.19 4.74
N GLN A 609 -19.75 -17.88 4.58
CA GLN A 609 -20.40 -17.03 5.58
C GLN A 609 -21.87 -17.38 5.85
N ARG A 610 -22.52 -18.19 5.01
CA ARG A 610 -23.91 -18.60 5.24
C ARG A 610 -24.08 -19.52 6.45
N GLY A 611 -23.02 -20.13 6.96
CA GLY A 611 -23.06 -20.93 8.19
C GLY A 611 -22.64 -20.13 9.42
N LYS A 612 -23.27 -20.40 10.57
CA LYS A 612 -22.69 -20.05 11.89
C LYS A 612 -21.49 -20.95 12.19
N VAL A 613 -21.62 -22.24 11.87
CA VAL A 613 -20.57 -23.25 11.92
C VAL A 613 -20.41 -23.90 10.54
N VAL A 614 -19.18 -24.20 10.14
CA VAL A 614 -18.90 -24.90 8.86
C VAL A 614 -18.33 -26.29 9.13
N ILE A 615 -18.80 -27.29 8.40
CA ILE A 615 -18.17 -28.61 8.32
C ILE A 615 -17.57 -28.74 6.93
N SER A 616 -16.32 -29.20 6.81
CA SER A 616 -15.74 -29.43 5.48
C SER A 616 -14.60 -30.46 5.45
N ASN A 617 -14.47 -31.12 4.29
CA ASN A 617 -13.30 -31.89 3.87
C ASN A 617 -12.55 -31.22 2.69
N ARG A 618 -12.69 -29.89 2.52
CA ARG A 618 -11.87 -29.07 1.61
C ARG A 618 -10.84 -28.29 2.41
N LEU A 619 -9.59 -28.32 1.94
CA LEU A 619 -8.50 -27.57 2.53
C LEU A 619 -8.77 -26.06 2.53
N HIS A 620 -9.18 -25.49 1.40
CA HIS A 620 -9.44 -24.05 1.33
C HIS A 620 -10.70 -23.63 2.08
N SER A 621 -11.63 -24.55 2.34
CA SER A 621 -12.75 -24.23 3.23
C SER A 621 -12.24 -24.03 4.65
N HIS A 622 -11.35 -24.90 5.14
CA HIS A 622 -10.65 -24.70 6.42
C HIS A 622 -9.86 -23.38 6.47
N ILE A 623 -9.06 -23.08 5.44
CA ILE A 623 -8.26 -21.85 5.40
C ILE A 623 -9.19 -20.63 5.42
N LEU A 624 -10.15 -20.54 4.50
CA LEU A 624 -11.02 -19.38 4.39
C LEU A 624 -11.92 -19.19 5.61
N THR A 625 -12.47 -20.25 6.22
CA THR A 625 -13.23 -20.11 7.48
C THR A 625 -12.33 -19.68 8.64
N THR A 626 -11.07 -20.08 8.65
CA THR A 626 -10.07 -19.57 9.60
C THR A 626 -9.85 -18.06 9.40
N LEU A 627 -9.68 -17.61 8.14
CA LEU A 627 -9.51 -16.20 7.82
C LEU A 627 -10.75 -15.37 8.14
N ILE A 628 -11.96 -15.90 7.96
CA ILE A 628 -13.20 -15.18 8.31
C ILE A 628 -13.46 -15.19 9.82
N GLY A 629 -12.96 -16.20 10.55
CA GLY A 629 -13.20 -16.38 11.98
C GLY A 629 -14.49 -17.16 12.26
N ILE A 630 -14.88 -18.06 11.36
CA ILE A 630 -16.04 -18.93 11.52
C ILE A 630 -15.61 -20.20 12.25
N PRO A 631 -16.25 -20.58 13.38
CA PRO A 631 -16.05 -21.89 14.00
C PRO A 631 -16.30 -23.02 13.00
N HIS A 632 -15.42 -24.01 12.93
CA HIS A 632 -15.54 -25.04 11.91
C HIS A 632 -14.91 -26.37 12.29
N VAL A 633 -15.45 -27.42 11.69
CA VAL A 633 -15.00 -28.81 11.83
C VAL A 633 -14.37 -29.26 10.53
N ILE A 634 -13.15 -29.78 10.62
CA ILE A 634 -12.39 -30.30 9.49
C ILE A 634 -12.35 -31.82 9.53
N MET A 635 -12.49 -32.42 8.34
CA MET A 635 -12.26 -33.84 8.10
C MET A 635 -11.16 -34.00 7.05
N GLU A 636 -10.42 -35.10 7.14
CA GLU A 636 -9.38 -35.38 6.16
C GLU A 636 -9.96 -35.72 4.77
N CYS A 637 -9.19 -35.45 3.72
CA CYS A 637 -9.51 -35.88 2.36
C CYS A 637 -8.60 -37.03 1.91
N LYS A 638 -8.91 -37.68 0.77
CA LYS A 638 -8.08 -38.78 0.26
C LYS A 638 -6.61 -38.43 0.00
N ALA A 639 -6.32 -37.15 -0.22
CA ALA A 639 -4.94 -36.69 -0.44
C ALA A 639 -4.14 -36.58 0.87
N GLY A 640 -4.77 -36.61 2.04
CA GLY A 640 -4.08 -36.59 3.34
C GLY A 640 -3.36 -35.26 3.62
N LYS A 641 -3.95 -34.13 3.22
CA LYS A 641 -3.31 -32.79 3.26
C LYS A 641 -3.93 -31.83 4.27
N ILE A 642 -5.14 -32.11 4.77
CA ILE A 642 -5.90 -31.16 5.58
C ILE A 642 -5.40 -31.16 7.02
N LEU A 643 -5.34 -32.34 7.65
CA LEU A 643 -4.92 -32.46 9.04
C LEU A 643 -3.44 -32.12 9.23
N PRO A 644 -2.50 -32.56 8.36
CA PRO A 644 -1.10 -32.17 8.47
C PRO A 644 -0.89 -30.66 8.37
N LEU A 645 -1.65 -29.98 7.49
CA LEU A 645 -1.62 -28.52 7.40
C LEU A 645 -2.16 -27.89 8.69
N HIS A 646 -3.29 -28.39 9.21
CA HIS A 646 -3.86 -27.90 10.45
C HIS A 646 -2.92 -28.04 11.63
N TYR A 647 -2.40 -29.25 11.88
CA TYR A 647 -1.50 -29.51 13.00
C TYR A 647 -0.19 -28.73 12.93
N LYS A 648 0.25 -28.38 11.71
CA LYS A 648 1.46 -27.58 11.51
C LYS A 648 1.21 -26.08 11.73
N TRP A 649 0.14 -25.55 11.14
CA TRP A 649 -0.01 -24.09 10.98
C TRP A 649 -1.17 -23.48 11.78
N THR A 650 -2.23 -24.23 12.10
CA THR A 650 -3.46 -23.66 12.68
C THR A 650 -3.96 -24.38 13.94
N LYS A 651 -3.15 -25.27 14.53
CA LYS A 651 -3.50 -26.09 15.70
C LYS A 651 -3.92 -25.27 16.93
N ASP A 652 -3.35 -24.07 17.07
CA ASP A 652 -3.53 -23.25 18.26
C ASP A 652 -4.84 -22.44 18.24
N ILE A 653 -5.63 -22.56 17.16
CA ILE A 653 -6.90 -21.83 17.00
C ILE A 653 -8.05 -22.60 17.71
N PRO A 654 -8.66 -22.06 18.78
CA PRO A 654 -9.48 -22.87 19.70
C PRO A 654 -10.83 -23.32 19.18
N TYR A 655 -11.38 -22.71 18.13
CA TYR A 655 -12.70 -23.04 17.57
C TYR A 655 -12.62 -23.98 16.35
N ILE A 656 -11.47 -24.58 16.11
CA ILE A 656 -11.28 -25.61 15.08
C ILE A 656 -11.41 -26.98 15.74
N ARG A 657 -12.18 -27.88 15.13
CA ARG A 657 -12.33 -29.27 15.58
C ARG A 657 -11.97 -30.22 14.45
N VAL A 658 -11.34 -31.33 14.80
CA VAL A 658 -11.02 -32.42 13.88
C VAL A 658 -12.03 -33.54 14.08
N ALA A 659 -12.55 -34.10 12.99
CA ALA A 659 -13.43 -35.26 13.02
C ALA A 659 -12.94 -36.34 12.05
N ASN A 660 -13.09 -37.61 12.45
CA ASN A 660 -12.71 -38.76 11.63
C ASN A 660 -13.84 -39.21 10.69
N ASN A 661 -15.09 -38.87 11.03
CA ASN A 661 -16.27 -39.23 10.25
C ASN A 661 -17.37 -38.16 10.39
N ILE A 662 -18.41 -38.27 9.56
CA ILE A 662 -19.48 -37.26 9.51
C ILE A 662 -20.30 -37.21 10.80
N SER A 663 -20.51 -38.33 11.50
CA SER A 663 -21.28 -38.35 12.75
C SER A 663 -20.55 -37.59 13.85
N GLU A 664 -19.24 -37.83 13.99
CA GLU A 664 -18.36 -37.06 14.86
C GLU A 664 -18.33 -35.57 14.45
N ALA A 665 -18.28 -35.29 13.14
CA ALA A 665 -18.24 -33.91 12.66
C ALA A 665 -19.51 -33.13 13.00
N VAL A 666 -20.68 -33.76 12.88
CA VAL A 666 -21.96 -33.17 13.27
C VAL A 666 -22.00 -32.93 14.78
N LYS A 667 -21.55 -33.89 15.60
CA LYS A 667 -21.46 -33.71 17.05
C LYS A 667 -20.59 -32.49 17.42
N HIS A 668 -19.38 -32.42 16.89
CA HIS A 668 -18.47 -31.28 17.13
C HIS A 668 -19.06 -29.96 16.64
N ALA A 669 -19.80 -29.96 15.52
CA ALA A 669 -20.43 -28.76 15.01
C ALA A 669 -21.57 -28.25 15.91
N ILE A 670 -22.33 -29.16 16.53
CA ILE A 670 -23.35 -28.83 17.51
C ILE A 670 -22.71 -28.24 18.77
N GLU A 671 -21.64 -28.86 19.27
CA GLU A 671 -20.89 -28.30 20.42
C GLU A 671 -20.36 -26.88 20.12
N LEU A 672 -19.82 -26.65 18.92
CA LEU A 672 -19.40 -25.31 18.50
C LEU A 672 -20.57 -24.33 18.41
N LEU A 673 -21.75 -24.78 17.98
CA LEU A 673 -22.96 -23.97 17.91
C LEU A 673 -23.47 -23.61 19.32
N GLU A 674 -23.38 -24.52 20.29
CA GLU A 674 -23.73 -24.24 21.69
C GLU A 674 -22.77 -23.23 22.32
N ILE A 675 -21.47 -23.35 22.05
CA ILE A 675 -20.43 -22.46 22.60
C ILE A 675 -20.49 -21.06 21.94
N TYR A 676 -20.63 -20.99 20.61
CA TYR A 676 -20.42 -19.76 19.84
C TYR A 676 -21.66 -19.24 19.10
N GLY A 677 -22.76 -20.01 19.05
CA GLY A 677 -23.89 -19.71 18.17
C GLY A 677 -24.63 -18.40 18.47
N ASN A 678 -24.48 -17.89 19.70
CA ASN A 678 -25.03 -16.61 20.15
C ASN A 678 -24.02 -15.45 20.08
N SER A 679 -22.74 -15.73 19.83
CA SER A 679 -21.64 -14.75 19.79
C SER A 679 -21.17 -14.52 18.36
N LEU A 680 -22.12 -14.32 17.43
CA LEU A 680 -21.77 -13.93 16.07
C LEU A 680 -21.08 -12.58 16.11
N PRO A 681 -19.89 -12.42 15.50
CA PRO A 681 -19.24 -11.13 15.47
C PRO A 681 -20.11 -10.18 14.65
N ASP A 682 -20.09 -8.89 15.00
CA ASP A 682 -20.83 -7.86 14.28
C ASP A 682 -20.52 -7.96 12.79
N THR A 683 -21.56 -8.11 11.98
CA THR A 683 -21.42 -7.85 10.54
C THR A 683 -21.00 -6.41 10.43
N LEU A 684 -19.93 -6.12 9.67
CA LEU A 684 -19.71 -4.74 9.24
C LEU A 684 -21.03 -4.26 8.63
N ALA A 685 -21.72 -3.35 9.33
CA ALA A 685 -22.81 -2.61 8.72
C ALA A 685 -22.21 -2.04 7.44
N PHE A 686 -22.84 -2.30 6.31
CA PHE A 686 -22.44 -1.73 5.03
C PHE A 686 -22.69 -0.21 5.09
N ASP A 687 -21.82 0.50 5.79
CA ASP A 687 -21.54 1.93 5.61
C ASP A 687 -20.22 2.07 4.82
N VAL A 688 -20.02 1.17 3.87
CA VAL A 688 -19.17 1.47 2.72
C VAL A 688 -20.14 2.01 1.67
N PRO A 689 -20.12 3.31 1.35
CA PRO A 689 -20.80 3.79 0.16
C PRO A 689 -20.24 2.96 -0.99
N ILE A 690 -21.13 2.37 -1.78
CA ILE A 690 -20.76 1.88 -3.10
C ILE A 690 -20.41 3.13 -3.90
N ASN A 691 -19.18 3.61 -3.74
CA ASN A 691 -18.56 4.63 -4.56
C ASN A 691 -17.22 4.14 -5.11
#